data_AF-A0A517ZSK1-F1
#
_entry.id   AF-A0A517ZSK1-F1
#
_cell.length_a   1.000
_cell.length_b   1.000
_cell.length_c   1.000
_cell.angle_alpha   90.00
_cell.angle_beta   90.00
_cell.angle_gamma   90.00
#
_symmetry.space_group_name_H-M   'P 1'
#
loop_
_entity.id
_entity.type
_entity.pdbx_description
1 polymer ?
#
loop_
_entity_poly.entity_id
_entity_poly.type
_entity_poly.pdbx_seq_one_letter_code
_entity_poly.pdbx_strand_id
1 'polypeptide(L)'
;MPTQNDDSSHLPRTVLLCGLVLAILLGIGWWLFLKKPAAPQLAQPPVEPGANEGLTDAGRLELWQLKERGVGLLENHKYASAIEPLSQISAALPDDPLGPRDSVIALLLALETNPATADAAQAAVAELEKVQPDAVATSILAAKVLAQSGDTATAIQRLQQATQSSPQELTLWFELGRLQRDSPEADVRRQAAASFQHAFELAPDNLAVLWNLLQSQADGQQAAIVETMRAARPLVAPITSQATEAGVDLLREIDDALRAADVGRTDDLYRHAFIVANVIKAHPFARRDGLRASPHPLAYVLQDFTPEFYANWEKPRPTADAPDDETRIVVKFAESPALPQLPLQDAVIDFVVADFDLDERSDLIVLLENRIEVYARPDNTAPWTKVCEIAVPPGMQHLLTADLDEDVTVDATPETVRCHNTDLDVVVYGTSGVVIFENVLDTATNQRALVNIEQTPAFAQAKNISAAVLFDVDHDALLDLVLAGDAGIQVWQNRSGLKFQLLQTLSVDDETPVPRAMAVVDWDRDIDVDVILAGEKAPTVEILRNHRHGRFSRESLGQEFSQVPPAVALAVLDADGNGSWDIVTAGADGVTLIRTATLNAGIVQEIAMTRISQTAADGVLVWDYDNDGRSDLLAWNRQGLEIYRGVGNGEFSLEEDIIEASPTDIRQCRVDDVDADGDLDLLIATSQGISIYDNQGGNQNHWLNIRLLAEQEKGGASPDPGGRVNYHGIGSLLELRRGNQYIPQIVTGQVTHFGLGPQPQVERVRIVWANGFPQNIIAPEADAHICDQKLLLGSCPYLYTWNGEEFVFATDLCWAAPLGLKFADDVYAPSRAWEYLKVDGDQLQPRDGSYQLQVTEELWEAAYFDRISLIAVDHPADVEIYTNEKVGPASMAEHKIFTVRNPRSPVAAHDKRGHDLLPELSLIDGDFAKPFEQRIKQGLVEDHYLELDLGDLSGAKQIMLYLTGWVYPTDTSLNIRLSRNEQLPSPRPPSLWVPDAEGTWQQTMPYTGFPGGKTKTIAIDISDAFLTDDFRLRLATNMEFYWDAVFITTDEPPAEIRTTELTLQSADLHYRGYSEIEHPTGYGPDRYLYGRLQKDFTWPPMRGHFTRYGDVSELLTATDDRMAIIGSGDEMTLKFALPPDAPPPGWKRDFVMHNVGWDKDANLNTAYGQDVAPLPFNAMSGYPYRDDETYPLTPENRAYLLKYQTRVQDWNQFWRIVPGDSPR
;
A
#
# COMPACT_ATOMS: atom_id res chain seq x y z
N MET A 1 63.03 14.00 -15.47
CA MET A 1 64.35 14.10 -14.79
C MET A 1 65.22 15.11 -15.53
N PRO A 2 66.20 15.79 -14.90
CA PRO A 2 66.56 15.89 -13.47
C PRO A 2 66.63 17.38 -12.98
N THR A 3 67.06 17.81 -11.77
CA THR A 3 66.95 17.38 -10.35
C THR A 3 67.47 18.53 -9.46
N GLN A 4 66.82 18.83 -8.31
CA GLN A 4 67.44 19.36 -7.05
C GLN A 4 68.14 20.75 -7.08
N ASN A 5 68.44 21.44 -5.98
CA ASN A 5 67.90 21.57 -4.60
C ASN A 5 68.52 22.89 -4.05
N ASP A 6 67.88 23.59 -3.13
CA ASP A 6 68.61 24.56 -2.28
C ASP A 6 67.96 24.72 -0.90
N ASP A 7 68.73 25.20 0.08
CA ASP A 7 68.50 24.95 1.51
C ASP A 7 68.44 26.22 2.39
N SER A 8 67.67 26.12 3.47
CA SER A 8 67.81 26.87 4.73
C SER A 8 67.54 28.39 4.83
N SER A 9 66.53 28.68 5.68
CA SER A 9 66.53 29.72 6.74
C SER A 9 66.47 31.22 6.40
N HIS A 10 65.31 31.84 6.69
CA HIS A 10 65.10 32.65 7.91
C HIS A 10 63.69 33.31 7.90
N LEU A 11 62.88 33.09 8.93
CA LEU A 11 61.59 33.78 9.15
C LEU A 11 61.51 34.40 10.57
N PRO A 12 60.77 35.51 10.76
CA PRO A 12 60.87 36.34 11.95
C PRO A 12 59.95 35.90 13.10
N ARG A 13 60.29 36.39 14.29
CA ARG A 13 59.66 36.04 15.59
C ARG A 13 58.15 36.27 15.70
N THR A 14 57.51 36.94 14.74
CA THR A 14 56.05 37.13 14.68
C THR A 14 55.30 35.81 14.50
N VAL A 15 55.86 34.85 13.76
CA VAL A 15 55.23 33.53 13.52
C VAL A 15 55.18 32.70 14.81
N LEU A 16 56.18 32.81 15.69
CA LEU A 16 56.20 32.07 16.95
C LEU A 16 55.10 32.53 17.92
N LEU A 17 54.72 33.82 17.89
CA LEU A 17 53.68 34.35 18.77
C LEU A 17 52.28 33.92 18.30
N CYS A 18 52.03 33.93 16.99
CA CYS A 18 50.80 33.37 16.43
C CYS A 18 50.73 31.85 16.67
N GLY A 19 51.84 31.12 16.51
CA GLY A 19 51.90 29.68 16.78
C GLY A 19 51.60 29.32 18.24
N LEU A 20 52.08 30.11 19.21
CA LEU A 20 51.77 29.87 20.63
C LEU A 20 50.31 30.17 20.97
N VAL A 21 49.72 31.21 20.37
CA VAL A 21 48.29 31.53 20.54
C VAL A 21 47.41 30.46 19.87
N LEU A 22 47.78 29.98 18.68
CA LEU A 22 47.07 28.88 18.02
C LEU A 22 47.17 27.58 18.83
N ALA A 23 48.34 27.26 19.39
CA ALA A 23 48.52 26.07 20.23
C ALA A 23 47.76 26.14 21.56
N ILE A 24 47.62 27.34 22.15
CA ILE A 24 46.80 27.53 23.35
C ILE A 24 45.30 27.47 23.01
N LEU A 25 44.86 28.03 21.88
CA LEU A 25 43.46 27.93 21.44
C LEU A 25 43.08 26.50 21.03
N LEU A 26 43.95 25.79 20.32
CA LEU A 26 43.76 24.36 19.99
C LEU A 26 43.86 23.47 21.25
N GLY A 27 44.73 23.80 22.21
CA GLY A 27 44.82 23.09 23.49
C GLY A 27 43.60 23.30 24.39
N ILE A 28 43.02 24.50 24.41
CA ILE A 28 41.76 24.80 25.10
C ILE A 28 40.59 24.12 24.38
N GLY A 29 40.56 24.14 23.04
CA GLY A 29 39.59 23.39 22.24
C GLY A 29 39.63 21.89 22.53
N TRP A 30 40.82 21.27 22.53
CA TRP A 30 40.98 19.84 22.81
C TRP A 30 40.65 19.50 24.28
N TRP A 31 40.97 20.36 25.24
CA TRP A 31 40.60 20.13 26.66
C TRP A 31 39.10 20.31 26.93
N LEU A 32 38.41 21.16 26.16
CA LEU A 32 36.95 21.26 26.17
C LEU A 32 36.29 20.06 25.47
N PHE A 33 36.86 19.55 24.37
CA PHE A 33 36.35 18.35 23.68
C PHE A 33 36.61 17.04 24.45
N LEU A 34 37.69 16.94 25.24
CA LEU A 34 37.98 15.76 26.09
C LEU A 34 37.28 15.79 27.45
N LYS A 35 36.58 16.88 27.77
CA LYS A 35 35.52 16.86 28.78
C LYS A 35 34.17 16.83 28.08
N LYS A 36 33.72 15.63 27.70
CA LYS A 36 32.31 15.31 27.98
C LYS A 36 32.08 15.75 29.43
N PRO A 37 31.05 16.56 29.75
CA PRO A 37 30.50 16.45 31.09
C PRO A 37 30.19 14.96 31.24
N ALA A 38 30.65 14.33 32.33
CA ALA A 38 29.88 13.20 32.79
C ALA A 38 28.44 13.69 32.85
N ALA A 39 27.52 13.01 32.16
CA ALA A 39 26.08 13.27 32.33
C ALA A 39 25.89 13.44 33.84
N PRO A 40 25.25 14.53 34.30
CA PRO A 40 25.26 14.82 35.71
C PRO A 40 24.73 13.56 36.41
N GLN A 41 25.62 12.90 37.15
CA GLN A 41 25.22 12.34 38.41
C GLN A 41 24.72 13.56 39.17
N LEU A 42 23.43 13.84 38.98
CA LEU A 42 22.52 14.03 40.08
C LEU A 42 22.95 12.97 41.09
N ALA A 43 23.86 13.37 41.98
CA ALA A 43 23.85 12.86 43.31
C ALA A 43 22.43 13.18 43.76
N GLN A 44 21.54 12.18 43.61
CA GLN A 44 20.18 12.29 44.05
C GLN A 44 20.28 12.86 45.48
N PRO A 45 19.66 14.02 45.77
CA PRO A 45 19.57 14.44 47.17
C PRO A 45 18.99 13.23 47.90
N PRO A 46 19.62 12.71 48.97
CA PRO A 46 19.34 11.37 49.48
C PRO A 46 17.83 11.23 49.67
N VAL A 47 17.21 10.51 48.75
CA VAL A 47 15.75 10.45 48.65
C VAL A 47 15.33 9.65 49.87
N GLU A 48 14.53 10.26 50.73
CA GLU A 48 13.91 9.50 51.83
C GLU A 48 13.15 8.33 51.19
N PRO A 49 13.28 7.10 51.73
CA PRO A 49 12.93 5.87 51.01
C PRO A 49 11.53 5.92 50.41
N GLY A 50 11.48 6.03 49.08
CA GLY A 50 10.27 6.13 48.28
C GLY A 50 9.51 4.80 48.21
N ALA A 51 8.28 4.85 47.69
CA ALA A 51 7.27 3.79 47.82
C ALA A 51 7.72 2.37 47.38
N ASN A 52 8.74 2.25 46.51
CA ASN A 52 9.26 0.97 46.01
C ASN A 52 9.79 0.01 47.08
N GLU A 53 10.24 0.47 48.26
CA GLU A 53 10.69 -0.43 49.34
C GLU A 53 9.53 -1.25 49.98
N GLY A 54 8.28 -0.86 49.72
CA GLY A 54 7.08 -1.53 50.27
C GLY A 54 6.38 -2.51 49.31
N LEU A 55 6.77 -2.55 48.04
CA LEU A 55 6.09 -3.38 47.02
C LEU A 55 6.60 -4.83 47.06
N THR A 56 5.67 -5.77 47.23
CA THR A 56 5.94 -7.21 47.08
C THR A 56 6.06 -7.58 45.61
N ASP A 57 6.73 -8.68 45.28
CA ASP A 57 6.86 -9.17 43.89
C ASP A 57 5.50 -9.39 43.20
N ALA A 58 4.47 -9.80 43.96
CA ALA A 58 3.10 -9.91 43.46
C ALA A 58 2.48 -8.55 43.12
N GLY A 59 2.75 -7.51 43.91
CA GLY A 59 2.32 -6.14 43.62
C GLY A 59 3.09 -5.50 42.46
N ARG A 60 4.37 -5.87 42.27
CA ARG A 60 5.14 -5.49 41.08
C ARG A 60 4.60 -6.18 39.83
N LEU A 61 4.24 -7.47 39.91
CA LEU A 61 3.56 -8.19 38.83
C LEU A 61 2.21 -7.56 38.48
N GLU A 62 1.39 -7.19 39.47
CA GLU A 62 0.10 -6.52 39.24
C GLU A 62 0.28 -5.16 38.53
N LEU A 63 1.24 -4.34 38.98
CA LEU A 63 1.56 -3.06 38.33
C LEU A 63 2.14 -3.23 36.93
N TRP A 64 2.95 -4.27 36.71
CA TRP A 64 3.47 -4.64 35.40
C TRP A 64 2.34 -5.08 34.46
N GLN A 65 1.42 -5.95 34.90
CA GLN A 65 0.22 -6.33 34.13
C GLN A 65 -0.70 -5.15 33.83
N LEU A 66 -0.83 -4.18 34.75
CA LEU A 66 -1.55 -2.94 34.50
C LEU A 66 -0.82 -2.04 33.49
N LYS A 67 0.52 -2.02 33.51
CA LYS A 67 1.34 -1.27 32.56
C LYS A 67 1.18 -1.82 31.16
N GLU A 68 1.44 -3.11 31.00
CA GLU A 68 1.20 -3.85 29.76
C GLU A 68 -0.23 -3.59 29.24
N ARG A 69 -1.27 -3.83 30.06
CA ARG A 69 -2.66 -3.51 29.69
C ARG A 69 -2.88 -2.03 29.32
N GLY A 70 -2.24 -1.08 29.99
CA GLY A 70 -2.41 0.35 29.75
C GLY A 70 -1.77 0.82 28.44
N VAL A 71 -0.53 0.41 28.21
CA VAL A 71 0.23 0.65 26.98
C VAL A 71 -0.42 -0.07 25.81
N GLY A 72 -0.73 -1.36 25.94
CA GLY A 72 -1.46 -2.14 24.93
C GLY A 72 -2.84 -1.56 24.59
N LEU A 73 -3.52 -0.85 25.49
CA LEU A 73 -4.77 -0.14 25.17
C LEU A 73 -4.55 1.18 24.42
N LEU A 74 -3.46 1.90 24.67
CA LEU A 74 -3.01 3.04 23.84
C LEU A 74 -2.62 2.58 22.45
N GLU A 75 -1.86 1.49 22.39
CA GLU A 75 -1.46 0.77 21.18
C GLU A 75 -2.60 -0.06 20.55
N ASN A 76 -3.85 0.13 21.00
CA ASN A 76 -5.03 -0.38 20.31
C ASN A 76 -6.12 0.69 20.13
N HIS A 77 -5.76 1.98 20.21
CA HIS A 77 -6.66 3.14 20.11
C HIS A 77 -7.82 3.16 21.12
N LYS A 78 -7.79 2.28 22.13
CA LYS A 78 -8.80 2.19 23.20
C LYS A 78 -8.48 3.19 24.30
N TYR A 79 -8.22 4.43 23.90
CA TYR A 79 -7.71 5.51 24.74
C TYR A 79 -8.55 5.71 26.01
N ALA A 80 -9.87 5.71 25.89
CA ALA A 80 -10.79 5.84 27.03
C ALA A 80 -10.69 4.66 28.02
N SER A 81 -10.33 3.46 27.53
CA SER A 81 -10.13 2.27 28.37
C SER A 81 -8.74 2.23 29.01
N ALA A 82 -7.73 2.82 28.35
CA ALA A 82 -6.36 2.92 28.88
C ALA A 82 -6.28 3.76 30.17
N ILE A 83 -7.17 4.75 30.34
CA ILE A 83 -7.20 5.64 31.50
C ILE A 83 -7.35 4.86 32.83
N GLU A 84 -8.15 3.79 32.87
CA GLU A 84 -8.35 2.99 34.08
C GLU A 84 -7.01 2.41 34.62
N PRO A 85 -6.31 1.51 33.91
CA PRO A 85 -5.06 0.94 34.39
C PRO A 85 -3.95 1.99 34.60
N LEU A 86 -3.84 2.99 33.72
CA LEU A 86 -2.83 4.05 33.87
C LEU A 86 -3.07 4.94 35.11
N SER A 87 -4.34 5.16 35.48
CA SER A 87 -4.68 5.85 36.73
C SER A 87 -4.39 5.01 37.98
N GLN A 88 -4.51 3.68 37.91
CA GLN A 88 -4.14 2.77 39.00
C GLN A 88 -2.62 2.75 39.20
N ILE A 89 -1.84 2.74 38.11
CA ILE A 89 -0.38 2.92 38.15
C ILE A 89 -0.02 4.26 38.80
N SER A 90 -0.61 5.37 38.33
CA SER A 90 -0.35 6.71 38.90
C SER A 90 -0.66 6.80 40.40
N ALA A 91 -1.66 6.07 40.87
CA ALA A 91 -2.03 6.02 42.29
C ALA A 91 -1.06 5.18 43.15
N ALA A 92 -0.45 4.14 42.57
CA ALA A 92 0.48 3.23 43.25
C ALA A 92 1.94 3.70 43.18
N LEU A 93 2.33 4.34 42.07
CA LEU A 93 3.65 4.88 41.78
C LEU A 93 3.55 6.38 41.45
N PRO A 94 3.25 7.24 42.44
CA PRO A 94 3.01 8.68 42.21
C PRO A 94 4.25 9.45 41.74
N ASP A 95 5.44 8.88 41.92
CA ASP A 95 6.73 9.46 41.49
C ASP A 95 7.23 8.87 40.15
N ASP A 96 6.58 7.84 39.59
CA ASP A 96 6.94 7.27 38.28
C ASP A 96 6.17 7.98 37.15
N PRO A 97 6.85 8.41 36.07
CA PRO A 97 6.24 9.19 35.01
C PRO A 97 5.31 8.41 34.07
N LEU A 98 5.34 7.07 34.07
CA LEU A 98 4.60 6.24 33.10
C LEU A 98 3.09 6.51 33.19
N GLY A 99 2.49 6.23 34.35
CA GLY A 99 1.05 6.40 34.56
C GLY A 99 0.55 7.81 34.20
N PRO A 100 1.16 8.89 34.72
CA PRO A 100 0.75 10.26 34.41
C PRO A 100 0.96 10.65 32.95
N ARG A 101 2.10 10.29 32.33
CA ARG A 101 2.39 10.69 30.93
C ARG A 101 1.46 9.98 29.96
N ASP A 102 1.31 8.67 30.12
CA ASP A 102 0.53 7.86 29.22
C ASP A 102 -0.97 8.16 29.39
N SER A 103 -1.40 8.55 30.61
CA SER A 103 -2.74 9.11 30.83
C SER A 103 -2.97 10.42 30.05
N VAL A 104 -1.97 11.32 29.97
CA VAL A 104 -2.07 12.53 29.13
C VAL A 104 -2.20 12.16 27.66
N ILE A 105 -1.41 11.18 27.18
CA ILE A 105 -1.47 10.72 25.79
C ILE A 105 -2.83 10.08 25.49
N ALA A 106 -3.34 9.23 26.37
CA ALA A 106 -4.67 8.63 26.26
C ALA A 106 -5.77 9.71 26.19
N LEU A 107 -5.73 10.68 27.09
CA LEU A 107 -6.74 11.73 27.14
C LEU A 107 -6.65 12.71 25.97
N LEU A 108 -5.44 12.99 25.47
CA LEU A 108 -5.19 13.79 24.27
C LEU A 108 -5.77 13.12 23.01
N LEU A 109 -5.51 11.83 22.83
CA LEU A 109 -6.02 11.09 21.67
C LEU A 109 -7.54 10.81 21.79
N ALA A 110 -8.04 10.57 23.00
CA ALA A 110 -9.49 10.52 23.26
C ALA A 110 -10.19 11.87 22.98
N LEU A 111 -9.49 13.00 23.15
CA LEU A 111 -10.03 14.33 22.87
C LEU A 111 -10.26 14.57 21.36
N GLU A 112 -9.61 13.80 20.46
CA GLU A 112 -9.81 13.92 19.01
C GLU A 112 -11.21 13.44 18.60
N THR A 113 -11.71 12.42 19.29
CA THR A 113 -13.01 11.78 19.02
C THR A 113 -14.11 12.21 19.99
N ASN A 114 -13.75 12.67 21.19
CA ASN A 114 -14.69 13.09 22.23
C ASN A 114 -14.26 14.40 22.93
N PRO A 115 -14.74 15.56 22.47
CA PRO A 115 -14.44 16.87 23.08
C PRO A 115 -14.73 17.00 24.59
N ALA A 116 -15.55 16.11 25.18
CA ALA A 116 -15.88 16.13 26.60
C ALA A 116 -14.72 15.68 27.52
N THR A 117 -13.61 15.15 26.99
CA THR A 117 -12.44 14.75 27.78
C THR A 117 -11.48 15.90 28.12
N ALA A 118 -11.70 17.11 27.61
CA ALA A 118 -10.78 18.25 27.71
C ALA A 118 -10.36 18.57 29.17
N ASP A 119 -11.32 18.66 30.09
CA ASP A 119 -11.07 18.92 31.51
C ASP A 119 -10.20 17.83 32.16
N ALA A 120 -10.42 16.56 31.76
CA ALA A 120 -9.63 15.43 32.25
C ALA A 120 -8.22 15.43 31.67
N ALA A 121 -8.06 15.76 30.38
CA ALA A 121 -6.76 15.90 29.73
C ALA A 121 -5.90 17.00 30.40
N GLN A 122 -6.52 18.14 30.72
CA GLN A 122 -5.86 19.24 31.45
C GLN A 122 -5.53 18.86 32.91
N ALA A 123 -6.37 18.07 33.57
CA ALA A 123 -6.07 17.54 34.90
C ALA A 123 -4.89 16.55 34.87
N ALA A 124 -4.84 15.64 33.89
CA ALA A 124 -3.73 14.71 33.73
C ALA A 124 -2.40 15.44 33.42
N VAL A 125 -2.45 16.51 32.63
CA VAL A 125 -1.30 17.41 32.40
C VAL A 125 -0.76 17.94 33.73
N ALA A 126 -1.65 18.42 34.62
CA ALA A 126 -1.25 18.97 35.90
C ALA A 126 -0.67 17.91 36.87
N GLU A 127 -0.99 16.62 36.68
CA GLU A 127 -0.30 15.52 37.39
C GLU A 127 1.08 15.23 36.77
N LEU A 128 1.18 15.13 35.43
CA LEU A 128 2.45 14.96 34.73
C LEU A 128 3.46 16.08 35.04
N GLU A 129 3.00 17.33 35.12
CA GLU A 129 3.82 18.49 35.50
C GLU A 129 4.40 18.39 36.94
N LYS A 130 3.83 17.59 37.84
CA LYS A 130 4.42 17.36 39.17
C LYS A 130 5.60 16.42 39.13
N VAL A 131 5.54 15.41 38.24
CA VAL A 131 6.55 14.34 38.13
C VAL A 131 7.66 14.74 37.14
N GLN A 132 7.34 15.42 36.05
CA GLN A 132 8.28 15.82 35.00
C GLN A 132 8.04 17.27 34.51
N PRO A 133 8.20 18.30 35.38
CA PRO A 133 7.95 19.70 35.03
C PRO A 133 8.85 20.22 33.90
N ASP A 134 10.13 19.86 33.91
CA ASP A 134 11.15 20.39 32.99
C ASP A 134 11.32 19.54 31.71
N ALA A 135 10.49 18.50 31.51
CA ALA A 135 10.64 17.60 30.36
C ALA A 135 10.05 18.21 29.07
N VAL A 136 10.80 18.08 27.97
CA VAL A 136 10.38 18.54 26.63
C VAL A 136 9.07 17.87 26.18
N ALA A 137 8.92 16.56 26.42
CA ALA A 137 7.68 15.82 26.14
C ALA A 137 6.48 16.41 26.90
N THR A 138 6.63 16.78 28.18
CA THR A 138 5.60 17.43 29.00
C THR A 138 5.23 18.81 28.45
N SER A 139 6.21 19.55 27.92
CA SER A 139 6.00 20.83 27.22
C SER A 139 5.19 20.68 25.93
N ILE A 140 5.48 19.64 25.13
CA ILE A 140 4.79 19.33 23.87
C ILE A 140 3.38 18.81 24.11
N LEU A 141 3.23 17.77 24.95
CA LEU A 141 1.95 17.07 25.16
C LEU A 141 0.86 18.02 25.66
N ALA A 142 1.14 18.87 26.66
CA ALA A 142 0.10 19.80 27.10
C ALA A 142 -0.15 20.96 26.13
N ALA A 143 0.82 21.35 25.30
CA ALA A 143 0.55 22.31 24.23
C ALA A 143 -0.40 21.72 23.18
N LYS A 144 -0.26 20.43 22.84
CA LYS A 144 -1.21 19.69 22.01
C LYS A 144 -2.60 19.63 22.69
N VAL A 145 -2.69 19.24 23.97
CA VAL A 145 -3.95 19.23 24.76
C VAL A 145 -4.64 20.59 24.76
N LEU A 146 -3.91 21.67 25.02
CA LEU A 146 -4.44 23.04 25.05
C LEU A 146 -4.97 23.48 23.68
N ALA A 147 -4.16 23.31 22.62
CA ALA A 147 -4.55 23.70 21.26
C ALA A 147 -5.80 22.95 20.80
N GLN A 148 -5.89 21.65 21.09
CA GLN A 148 -7.02 20.78 20.73
C GLN A 148 -8.25 21.01 21.61
N SER A 149 -8.07 21.46 22.86
CA SER A 149 -9.14 21.99 23.71
C SER A 149 -9.67 23.37 23.24
N GLY A 150 -9.08 23.96 22.20
CA GLY A 150 -9.43 25.28 21.67
C GLY A 150 -8.66 26.45 22.30
N ASP A 151 -7.72 26.21 23.23
CA ASP A 151 -6.86 27.24 23.83
C ASP A 151 -5.48 27.30 23.15
N THR A 152 -5.49 27.62 21.86
CA THR A 152 -4.28 27.82 21.06
C THR A 152 -3.41 28.96 21.60
N ALA A 153 -3.99 29.96 22.28
CA ALA A 153 -3.26 31.10 22.82
C ALA A 153 -2.33 30.67 23.98
N THR A 154 -2.84 29.91 24.95
CA THR A 154 -2.01 29.37 26.03
C THR A 154 -1.06 28.27 25.53
N ALA A 155 -1.46 27.46 24.54
CA ALA A 155 -0.56 26.51 23.88
C ALA A 155 0.69 27.19 23.28
N ILE A 156 0.49 28.27 22.52
CA ILE A 156 1.58 29.09 21.95
C ILE A 156 2.45 29.67 23.05
N GLN A 157 1.87 30.26 24.10
CA GLN A 157 2.63 30.82 25.22
C GLN A 157 3.50 29.75 25.92
N ARG A 158 2.98 28.54 26.10
CA ARG A 158 3.70 27.43 26.75
C ARG A 158 4.87 26.94 25.90
N LEU A 159 4.68 26.78 24.58
CA LEU A 159 5.78 26.46 23.66
C LEU A 159 6.82 27.59 23.59
N GLN A 160 6.41 28.86 23.58
CA GLN A 160 7.33 30.01 23.63
C GLN A 160 8.20 30.06 24.90
N GLN A 161 7.71 29.51 26.02
CA GLN A 161 8.51 29.36 27.24
C GLN A 161 9.44 28.15 27.15
N ALA A 162 8.94 27.02 26.64
CA ALA A 162 9.73 25.81 26.45
C ALA A 162 10.92 26.02 25.48
N THR A 163 10.74 26.76 24.38
CA THR A 163 11.82 27.09 23.44
C THR A 163 12.89 28.02 24.04
N GLN A 164 12.60 28.76 25.11
CA GLN A 164 13.61 29.54 25.83
C GLN A 164 14.47 28.67 26.75
N SER A 165 13.87 27.64 27.37
CA SER A 165 14.58 26.67 28.22
C SER A 165 15.38 25.66 27.40
N SER A 166 14.81 25.19 26.28
CA SER A 166 15.36 24.14 25.42
C SER A 166 15.47 24.61 23.95
N PRO A 167 16.33 25.61 23.65
CA PRO A 167 16.38 26.25 22.32
C PRO A 167 16.98 25.39 21.20
N GLN A 168 17.42 24.16 21.49
CA GLN A 168 17.98 23.21 20.51
C GLN A 168 16.98 22.11 20.10
N GLU A 169 15.77 22.10 20.66
CA GLU A 169 14.76 21.07 20.40
C GLU A 169 13.94 21.42 19.15
N LEU A 170 14.16 20.69 18.06
CA LEU A 170 13.46 20.88 16.78
C LEU A 170 11.94 20.93 16.94
N THR A 171 11.37 19.95 17.65
CA THR A 171 9.92 19.78 17.77
C THR A 171 9.23 20.97 18.45
N LEU A 172 9.87 21.60 19.45
CA LEU A 172 9.30 22.77 20.12
C LEU A 172 9.15 23.95 19.16
N TRP A 173 10.16 24.19 18.30
CA TRP A 173 10.13 25.27 17.32
C TRP A 173 9.18 24.99 16.16
N PHE A 174 9.10 23.74 15.70
CA PHE A 174 8.20 23.34 14.63
C PHE A 174 6.73 23.41 15.06
N GLU A 175 6.38 22.87 16.24
CA GLU A 175 5.01 22.96 16.78
C GLU A 175 4.60 24.41 17.08
N LEU A 176 5.53 25.23 17.59
CA LEU A 176 5.28 26.65 17.80
C LEU A 176 4.99 27.37 16.46
N GLY A 177 5.81 27.12 15.43
CA GLY A 177 5.60 27.66 14.09
C GLY A 177 4.26 27.24 13.49
N ARG A 178 3.87 25.97 13.66
CA ARG A 178 2.60 25.41 13.18
C ARG A 178 1.40 26.09 13.84
N LEU A 179 1.34 26.11 15.16
CA LEU A 179 0.25 26.79 15.90
C LEU A 179 0.20 28.29 15.60
N GLN A 180 1.36 28.93 15.39
CA GLN A 180 1.40 30.34 14.99
C GLN A 180 0.83 30.54 13.58
N ARG A 181 1.22 29.73 12.59
CA ARG A 181 0.76 29.82 11.19
C ARG A 181 -0.74 29.61 11.09
N ASP A 182 -1.27 28.66 11.84
CA ASP A 182 -2.67 28.24 11.81
C ASP A 182 -3.58 29.14 12.68
N SER A 183 -2.99 30.09 13.43
CA SER A 183 -3.72 31.03 14.29
C SER A 183 -4.68 31.95 13.50
N PRO A 184 -5.89 32.23 14.02
CA PRO A 184 -6.79 33.23 13.42
C PRO A 184 -6.23 34.67 13.51
N GLU A 185 -5.29 34.95 14.42
CA GLU A 185 -4.71 36.27 14.60
C GLU A 185 -3.56 36.56 13.63
N ALA A 186 -3.71 37.60 12.79
CA ALA A 186 -2.71 37.97 11.78
C ALA A 186 -1.33 38.34 12.37
N ASP A 187 -1.29 38.87 13.59
CA ASP A 187 -0.05 39.24 14.28
C ASP A 187 0.70 38.03 14.84
N VAL A 188 -0.03 36.93 15.11
CA VAL A 188 0.53 35.64 15.51
C VAL A 188 1.03 34.88 14.29
N ARG A 189 0.27 34.85 13.18
CA ARG A 189 0.73 34.23 11.92
C ARG A 189 2.05 34.79 11.41
N ARG A 190 2.27 36.10 11.55
CA ARG A 190 3.54 36.75 11.16
C ARG A 190 4.77 36.29 11.97
N GLN A 191 4.57 35.65 13.12
CA GLN A 191 5.66 35.09 13.94
C GLN A 191 6.09 33.69 13.48
N ALA A 192 5.22 32.94 12.79
CA ALA A 192 5.46 31.55 12.39
C ALA A 192 6.76 31.37 11.60
N ALA A 193 7.05 32.28 10.67
CA ALA A 193 8.27 32.26 9.87
C ALA A 193 9.56 32.35 10.71
N ALA A 194 9.54 33.05 11.86
CA ALA A 194 10.70 33.11 12.75
C ALA A 194 10.91 31.78 13.50
N SER A 195 9.83 31.14 13.94
CA SER A 195 9.88 29.83 14.59
C SER A 195 10.33 28.73 13.62
N PHE A 196 9.81 28.72 12.39
CA PHE A 196 10.27 27.81 11.35
C PHE A 196 11.69 28.11 10.85
N GLN A 197 12.14 29.36 10.88
CA GLN A 197 13.52 29.73 10.56
C GLN A 197 14.49 29.11 11.58
N HIS A 198 14.15 29.18 12.87
CA HIS A 198 14.95 28.54 13.92
C HIS A 198 14.88 27.01 13.84
N ALA A 199 13.73 26.43 13.52
CA ALA A 199 13.63 25.00 13.23
C ALA A 199 14.52 24.58 12.04
N PHE A 200 14.61 25.40 10.99
CA PHE A 200 15.45 25.16 9.82
C PHE A 200 16.95 25.29 10.12
N GLU A 201 17.33 26.13 11.09
CA GLU A 201 18.70 26.19 11.60
C GLU A 201 19.10 24.96 12.42
N LEU A 202 18.14 24.26 13.03
CA LEU A 202 18.35 23.00 13.76
C LEU A 202 18.34 21.76 12.84
N ALA A 203 17.49 21.75 11.82
CA ALA A 203 17.35 20.66 10.86
C ALA A 203 17.25 21.21 9.42
N PRO A 204 18.38 21.66 8.82
CA PRO A 204 18.39 22.27 7.49
C PRO A 204 18.15 21.26 6.36
N ASP A 205 18.27 19.96 6.63
CA ASP A 205 17.93 18.84 5.75
C ASP A 205 16.42 18.55 5.71
N ASN A 206 15.66 19.02 6.70
CA ASN A 206 14.27 18.62 6.89
C ASN A 206 13.32 19.34 5.93
N LEU A 207 12.78 18.59 4.97
CA LEU A 207 11.89 19.11 3.93
C LEU A 207 10.54 19.61 4.48
N ALA A 208 10.06 19.05 5.59
CA ALA A 208 8.84 19.52 6.24
C ALA A 208 9.00 20.93 6.80
N VAL A 209 10.09 21.16 7.52
CA VAL A 209 10.48 22.48 8.02
C VAL A 209 10.66 23.47 6.86
N LEU A 210 11.32 23.05 5.78
CA LEU A 210 11.56 23.89 4.60
C LEU A 210 10.27 24.40 3.95
N TRP A 211 9.28 23.54 3.66
CA TRP A 211 8.03 24.00 3.04
C TRP A 211 7.21 24.89 3.98
N ASN A 212 7.20 24.57 5.28
CA ASN A 212 6.54 25.39 6.29
C ASN A 212 7.16 26.79 6.39
N LEU A 213 8.49 26.89 6.29
CA LEU A 213 9.22 28.16 6.29
C LEU A 213 8.94 28.97 5.02
N LEU A 214 9.06 28.36 3.85
CA LEU A 214 8.78 29.00 2.55
C LEU A 214 7.36 29.55 2.49
N GLN A 215 6.37 28.73 2.87
CA GLN A 215 4.97 29.16 2.93
C GLN A 215 4.79 30.33 3.91
N SER A 216 5.32 30.23 5.13
CA SER A 216 5.15 31.27 6.16
C SER A 216 5.82 32.60 5.79
N GLN A 217 6.96 32.55 5.10
CA GLN A 217 7.61 33.75 4.57
C GLN A 217 6.86 34.34 3.36
N ALA A 218 6.27 33.50 2.50
CA ALA A 218 5.49 33.96 1.35
C ALA A 218 4.15 34.60 1.78
N ASP A 219 3.37 33.92 2.63
CA ASP A 219 2.14 34.46 3.25
C ASP A 219 2.43 35.76 4.02
N GLY A 220 3.60 35.86 4.66
CA GLY A 220 4.06 37.04 5.41
C GLY A 220 4.75 38.13 4.57
N GLN A 221 4.93 37.94 3.25
CA GLN A 221 5.70 38.79 2.35
C GLN A 221 7.09 39.20 2.88
N GLN A 222 7.85 38.23 3.39
CA GLN A 222 9.13 38.47 4.06
C GLN A 222 10.31 38.46 3.09
N ALA A 223 11.14 39.50 3.13
CA ALA A 223 12.34 39.61 2.29
C ALA A 223 13.38 38.48 2.49
N ALA A 224 13.32 37.76 3.63
CA ALA A 224 14.20 36.63 3.92
C ALA A 224 14.03 35.45 2.95
N ILE A 225 12.87 35.36 2.27
CA ILE A 225 12.54 34.26 1.36
C ILE A 225 13.55 34.06 0.22
N VAL A 226 14.27 35.13 -0.17
CA VAL A 226 15.31 35.05 -1.22
C VAL A 226 16.47 34.15 -0.77
N GLU A 227 16.88 34.22 0.50
CA GLU A 227 17.94 33.34 1.02
C GLU A 227 17.41 31.94 1.32
N THR A 228 16.17 31.80 1.79
CA THR A 228 15.53 30.48 1.98
C THR A 228 15.35 29.73 0.65
N MET A 229 14.94 30.41 -0.43
CA MET A 229 14.89 29.81 -1.78
C MET A 229 16.28 29.42 -2.28
N ARG A 230 17.31 30.21 -1.97
CA ARG A 230 18.71 29.88 -2.32
C ARG A 230 19.22 28.66 -1.53
N ALA A 231 18.80 28.50 -0.27
CA ALA A 231 19.08 27.34 0.56
C ALA A 231 18.26 26.09 0.19
N ALA A 232 17.05 26.25 -0.33
CA ALA A 232 16.20 25.17 -0.83
C ALA A 232 16.83 24.43 -2.02
N ARG A 233 17.59 25.15 -2.86
CA ARG A 233 18.13 24.64 -4.14
C ARG A 233 18.89 23.31 -4.05
N PRO A 234 19.88 23.10 -3.16
CA PRO A 234 20.52 21.80 -2.98
C PRO A 234 19.61 20.74 -2.32
N LEU A 235 18.65 21.15 -1.49
CA LEU A 235 17.76 20.24 -0.74
C LEU A 235 16.69 19.61 -1.64
N VAL A 236 16.18 20.38 -2.61
CA VAL A 236 15.20 19.86 -3.58
C VAL A 236 15.87 19.10 -4.74
N ALA A 237 17.17 19.30 -4.99
CA ALA A 237 17.84 18.70 -6.14
C ALA A 237 17.68 17.16 -6.27
N PRO A 238 17.71 16.35 -5.18
CA PRO A 238 17.46 14.90 -5.26
C PRO A 238 16.03 14.55 -5.64
N ILE A 239 15.04 15.39 -5.31
CA ILE A 239 13.62 15.18 -5.62
C ILE A 239 13.16 15.90 -6.90
N THR A 240 14.01 16.73 -7.52
CA THR A 240 13.64 17.49 -8.73
C THR A 240 13.33 16.57 -9.91
N SER A 241 14.04 15.45 -10.09
CA SER A 241 13.72 14.48 -11.14
C SER A 241 12.30 13.92 -10.95
N GLN A 242 11.98 13.49 -9.72
CA GLN A 242 10.66 12.96 -9.33
C GLN A 242 9.55 14.02 -9.47
N ALA A 243 9.85 15.29 -9.18
CA ALA A 243 8.92 16.40 -9.38
C ALA A 243 8.71 16.77 -10.87
N THR A 244 9.72 16.55 -11.72
CA THR A 244 9.64 16.86 -13.16
C THR A 244 8.68 15.90 -13.89
N GLU A 245 8.53 14.67 -13.40
CA GLU A 245 7.51 13.71 -13.85
C GLU A 245 6.08 14.16 -13.50
N ALA A 246 5.92 14.94 -12.42
CA ALA A 246 4.67 15.63 -12.08
C ALA A 246 4.51 16.99 -12.81
N GLY A 247 5.42 17.33 -13.73
CA GLY A 247 5.46 18.58 -14.51
C GLY A 247 6.47 19.63 -14.00
N VAL A 248 6.72 19.66 -12.68
CA VAL A 248 7.43 20.76 -12.00
C VAL A 248 8.95 20.54 -11.92
N ASP A 249 9.72 21.31 -12.69
CA ASP A 249 11.16 21.46 -12.46
C ASP A 249 11.42 22.39 -11.26
N LEU A 250 11.55 21.81 -10.07
CA LEU A 250 11.83 22.52 -8.81
C LEU A 250 13.08 23.42 -8.86
N LEU A 251 14.12 23.04 -9.61
CA LEU A 251 15.34 23.86 -9.73
C LEU A 251 15.07 25.08 -10.61
N ARG A 252 14.30 24.92 -11.68
CA ARG A 252 13.84 26.05 -12.52
C ARG A 252 12.95 26.99 -11.73
N GLU A 253 11.99 26.49 -10.96
CA GLU A 253 11.11 27.33 -10.13
C GLU A 253 11.90 28.15 -9.10
N ILE A 254 12.93 27.56 -8.48
CA ILE A 254 13.86 28.29 -7.59
C ILE A 254 14.66 29.35 -8.35
N ASP A 255 15.27 28.99 -9.48
CA ASP A 255 16.07 29.92 -10.28
C ASP A 255 15.19 31.07 -10.84
N ASP A 256 13.92 30.83 -11.16
CA ASP A 256 12.95 31.86 -11.55
C ASP A 256 12.51 32.76 -10.40
N ALA A 257 12.30 32.21 -9.19
CA ALA A 257 12.03 32.99 -8.00
C ALA A 257 13.18 33.98 -7.70
N LEU A 258 14.43 33.51 -7.79
CA LEU A 258 15.62 34.33 -7.59
C LEU A 258 15.76 35.41 -8.67
N ARG A 259 15.51 35.06 -9.95
CA ARG A 259 15.46 36.06 -11.04
C ARG A 259 14.36 37.09 -10.85
N ALA A 260 13.20 36.70 -10.33
CA ALA A 260 12.10 37.62 -10.03
C ALA A 260 12.48 38.61 -8.91
N ALA A 261 13.16 38.13 -7.87
CA ALA A 261 13.70 38.97 -6.80
C ALA A 261 14.70 40.03 -7.32
N ASP A 262 15.66 39.62 -8.16
CA ASP A 262 16.70 40.51 -8.71
C ASP A 262 16.13 41.68 -9.53
N VAL A 263 14.97 41.49 -10.19
CA VAL A 263 14.28 42.54 -10.98
C VAL A 263 13.13 43.21 -10.24
N GLY A 264 12.93 42.93 -8.96
CA GLY A 264 11.90 43.55 -8.12
C GLY A 264 10.46 43.09 -8.37
N ARG A 265 10.26 41.91 -8.97
CA ARG A 265 8.93 41.28 -9.14
C ARG A 265 8.60 40.40 -7.93
N THR A 266 8.18 41.04 -6.84
CA THR A 266 7.88 40.37 -5.57
C THR A 266 6.78 39.33 -5.67
N ASP A 267 5.73 39.62 -6.45
CA ASP A 267 4.57 38.72 -6.56
C ASP A 267 4.93 37.42 -7.29
N ASP A 268 5.82 37.50 -8.28
CA ASP A 268 6.40 36.32 -8.96
C ASP A 268 7.29 35.51 -8.01
N LEU A 269 8.16 36.16 -7.23
CA LEU A 269 8.99 35.51 -6.20
C LEU A 269 8.15 34.69 -5.23
N TYR A 270 7.07 35.26 -4.68
CA TYR A 270 6.19 34.55 -3.76
C TYR A 270 5.42 33.42 -4.45
N ARG A 271 4.92 33.63 -5.68
CA ARG A 271 4.26 32.58 -6.48
C ARG A 271 5.16 31.36 -6.69
N HIS A 272 6.40 31.57 -7.13
CA HIS A 272 7.37 30.48 -7.33
C HIS A 272 7.74 29.79 -5.99
N ALA A 273 7.84 30.53 -4.89
CA ALA A 273 8.07 29.93 -3.56
C ALA A 273 6.89 29.07 -3.07
N PHE A 274 5.65 29.46 -3.38
CA PHE A 274 4.47 28.61 -3.09
C PHE A 274 4.45 27.34 -3.94
N ILE A 275 4.83 27.40 -5.22
CA ILE A 275 4.93 26.20 -6.09
C ILE A 275 5.93 25.22 -5.49
N VAL A 276 7.14 25.68 -5.17
CA VAL A 276 8.19 24.86 -4.54
C VAL A 276 7.72 24.29 -3.20
N ALA A 277 7.10 25.10 -2.33
CA ALA A 277 6.57 24.63 -1.05
C ALA A 277 5.46 23.58 -1.21
N ASN A 278 4.54 23.74 -2.17
CA ASN A 278 3.43 22.81 -2.40
C ASN A 278 3.92 21.45 -2.91
N VAL A 279 4.88 21.43 -3.84
CA VAL A 279 5.48 20.20 -4.36
C VAL A 279 6.28 19.48 -3.27
N ILE A 280 7.12 20.21 -2.51
CA ILE A 280 7.81 19.62 -1.35
C ILE A 280 6.80 19.03 -0.37
N LYS A 281 5.73 19.77 -0.02
CA LYS A 281 4.70 19.33 0.93
C LYS A 281 4.01 18.02 0.53
N ALA A 282 3.80 17.79 -0.78
CA ALA A 282 3.20 16.55 -1.30
C ALA A 282 4.20 15.37 -1.35
N HIS A 283 5.50 15.63 -1.19
CA HIS A 283 6.55 14.63 -1.35
C HIS A 283 6.61 13.65 -0.17
N PRO A 284 6.79 12.33 -0.39
CA PRO A 284 6.94 11.34 0.68
C PRO A 284 7.99 11.73 1.75
N PHE A 285 9.16 12.20 1.31
CA PHE A 285 10.21 12.67 2.23
C PHE A 285 9.77 13.79 3.16
N ALA A 286 8.98 14.77 2.69
CA ALA A 286 8.46 15.84 3.55
C ALA A 286 7.40 15.35 4.54
N ARG A 287 6.71 14.23 4.25
CA ARG A 287 5.83 13.57 5.21
C ARG A 287 6.64 12.91 6.33
N ARG A 288 7.66 12.10 5.99
CA ARG A 288 8.58 11.49 6.97
C ARG A 288 9.31 12.53 7.81
N ASP A 289 9.84 13.57 7.18
CA ASP A 289 10.47 14.69 7.87
C ASP A 289 9.49 15.46 8.76
N GLY A 290 8.21 15.47 8.41
CA GLY A 290 7.13 16.00 9.23
C GLY A 290 6.93 15.19 10.51
N LEU A 291 7.01 13.87 10.43
CA LEU A 291 6.97 12.97 11.59
C LEU A 291 8.21 13.13 12.48
N ARG A 292 9.40 13.35 11.90
CA ARG A 292 10.63 13.71 12.64
C ARG A 292 10.52 15.06 13.36
N ALA A 293 9.86 16.05 12.74
CA ALA A 293 9.72 17.41 13.28
C ALA A 293 8.50 17.58 14.22
N SER A 294 7.49 16.72 14.10
CA SER A 294 6.26 16.71 14.89
C SER A 294 5.79 15.27 15.11
N PRO A 295 6.40 14.52 16.04
CA PRO A 295 5.98 13.17 16.36
C PRO A 295 4.51 13.09 16.80
N HIS A 296 3.87 11.98 16.45
CA HIS A 296 2.54 11.62 16.93
C HIS A 296 2.56 11.45 18.47
N PRO A 297 1.49 11.77 19.22
CA PRO A 297 1.48 11.63 20.68
C PRO A 297 1.90 10.25 21.20
N LEU A 298 1.62 9.17 20.45
CA LEU A 298 2.05 7.81 20.81
C LEU A 298 3.58 7.63 20.85
N ALA A 299 4.36 8.44 20.12
CA ALA A 299 5.83 8.40 20.17
C ALA A 299 6.42 8.91 21.51
N TYR A 300 5.58 9.41 22.42
CA TYR A 300 5.99 9.83 23.77
C TYR A 300 5.60 8.82 24.87
N VAL A 301 4.90 7.73 24.51
CA VAL A 301 4.46 6.67 25.45
C VAL A 301 5.66 6.04 26.15
N LEU A 302 5.54 5.78 27.44
CA LEU A 302 6.58 5.11 28.21
C LEU A 302 6.32 3.59 28.24
N GLN A 303 7.04 2.89 27.37
CA GLN A 303 6.98 1.43 27.24
C GLN A 303 7.37 0.67 28.52
N ASP A 304 8.16 1.28 29.42
CA ASP A 304 8.52 0.62 30.67
C ASP A 304 8.71 1.62 31.83
N PHE A 305 8.56 1.10 33.06
CA PHE A 305 8.79 1.84 34.29
C PHE A 305 10.25 2.34 34.42
N THR A 306 10.47 3.30 35.32
CA THR A 306 11.83 3.72 35.69
C THR A 306 12.70 2.53 36.16
N PRO A 307 14.03 2.53 35.92
CA PRO A 307 14.92 1.46 36.37
C PRO A 307 14.84 1.16 37.87
N GLU A 308 14.50 2.16 38.67
CA GLU A 308 14.25 2.07 40.11
C GLU A 308 13.09 1.13 40.49
N PHE A 309 12.10 0.91 39.62
CA PHE A 309 11.03 -0.09 39.81
C PHE A 309 11.56 -1.53 39.71
N TYR A 310 12.49 -1.76 38.78
CA TYR A 310 13.11 -3.06 38.51
C TYR A 310 14.25 -3.41 39.47
N ALA A 311 14.64 -2.50 40.35
CA ALA A 311 15.71 -2.72 41.31
C ALA A 311 15.38 -3.89 42.27
N ASN A 312 16.11 -5.00 42.09
CA ASN A 312 15.93 -6.27 42.81
C ASN A 312 14.58 -6.96 42.53
N TRP A 313 14.09 -6.92 41.29
CA TRP A 313 13.00 -7.77 40.80
C TRP A 313 13.50 -8.59 39.60
N GLU A 314 13.48 -9.92 39.71
CA GLU A 314 13.61 -10.77 38.52
C GLU A 314 12.26 -10.71 37.79
N LYS A 315 12.23 -10.11 36.58
CA LYS A 315 11.00 -9.98 35.78
C LYS A 315 10.34 -11.37 35.66
N PRO A 316 9.05 -11.52 35.96
CA PRO A 316 8.29 -12.71 35.63
C PRO A 316 8.45 -12.95 34.13
N ARG A 317 8.99 -14.10 33.75
CA ARG A 317 9.00 -14.54 32.36
C ARG A 317 7.55 -14.57 31.88
N PRO A 318 7.25 -14.21 30.61
CA PRO A 318 5.91 -14.37 30.07
C PRO A 318 5.47 -15.83 30.25
N THR A 319 4.55 -16.08 31.18
CA THR A 319 4.07 -17.44 31.44
C THR A 319 3.14 -17.86 30.32
N ALA A 320 3.70 -18.52 29.31
CA ALA A 320 3.25 -19.88 29.12
C ALA A 320 3.48 -20.62 30.45
N ASP A 321 2.45 -21.20 31.05
CA ASP A 321 2.56 -21.95 32.33
C ASP A 321 3.25 -23.32 32.16
N ALA A 322 4.27 -23.37 31.31
CA ALA A 322 5.22 -24.46 31.17
C ALA A 322 6.64 -23.90 31.32
N PRO A 323 7.53 -24.53 32.10
CA PRO A 323 8.95 -24.39 31.85
C PRO A 323 9.23 -24.82 30.40
N ASP A 324 10.05 -24.09 29.64
CA ASP A 324 10.37 -24.44 28.24
C ASP A 324 10.91 -25.88 28.08
N ASP A 325 11.37 -26.55 29.14
CA ASP A 325 11.78 -27.96 29.17
C ASP A 325 10.64 -28.99 29.20
N GLU A 326 9.41 -28.65 29.63
CA GLU A 326 8.31 -29.65 29.77
C GLU A 326 7.46 -29.82 28.51
N THR A 327 7.43 -28.81 27.62
CA THR A 327 6.71 -28.87 26.32
C THR A 327 7.64 -28.86 25.11
N ARG A 328 8.95 -28.67 25.29
CA ARG A 328 9.94 -28.80 24.22
C ARG A 328 9.94 -30.22 23.69
N ILE A 329 9.66 -30.36 22.40
CA ILE A 329 9.89 -31.60 21.67
C ILE A 329 11.39 -31.77 21.40
N VAL A 330 11.84 -33.01 21.30
CA VAL A 330 13.23 -33.32 20.94
C VAL A 330 13.28 -33.57 19.44
N VAL A 331 13.80 -32.58 18.70
CA VAL A 331 14.13 -32.68 17.28
C VAL A 331 15.58 -33.16 17.12
N LYS A 332 15.84 -33.91 16.04
CA LYS A 332 17.19 -34.21 15.56
C LYS A 332 17.27 -34.22 14.05
N PHE A 333 18.34 -33.67 13.50
CA PHE A 333 18.66 -33.76 12.07
C PHE A 333 19.59 -34.94 11.80
N ALA A 334 19.10 -35.95 11.08
CA ALA A 334 19.84 -37.16 10.74
C ALA A 334 19.82 -37.40 9.23
N GLU A 335 20.93 -37.84 8.63
CA GLU A 335 21.02 -38.02 7.18
C GLU A 335 20.00 -39.07 6.70
N SER A 336 19.18 -38.70 5.71
CA SER A 336 18.03 -39.49 5.29
C SER A 336 18.44 -40.85 4.70
N PRO A 337 17.96 -41.97 5.25
CA PRO A 337 18.06 -43.27 4.58
C PRO A 337 16.93 -43.48 3.56
N ALA A 338 15.86 -42.67 3.62
CA ALA A 338 14.70 -42.75 2.73
C ALA A 338 14.94 -41.94 1.46
N LEU A 339 15.52 -40.74 1.59
CA LEU A 339 15.88 -39.83 0.50
C LEU A 339 17.35 -40.06 0.08
N PRO A 340 17.64 -40.93 -0.89
CA PRO A 340 19.04 -41.24 -1.25
C PRO A 340 19.74 -40.00 -1.81
N GLN A 341 21.04 -39.86 -1.51
CA GLN A 341 21.86 -38.77 -2.04
C GLN A 341 21.74 -38.62 -3.57
N LEU A 342 21.68 -37.36 -4.02
CA LEU A 342 21.65 -36.99 -5.42
C LEU A 342 22.85 -37.58 -6.21
N PRO A 343 22.67 -38.04 -7.45
CA PRO A 343 23.71 -38.69 -8.26
C PRO A 343 24.67 -37.67 -8.92
N LEU A 344 25.07 -36.64 -8.19
CA LEU A 344 25.92 -35.54 -8.67
C LEU A 344 27.38 -35.99 -8.80
N GLN A 345 28.05 -35.54 -9.87
CA GLN A 345 29.46 -35.85 -10.15
C GLN A 345 30.38 -34.63 -10.04
N ASP A 346 29.81 -33.43 -10.01
CA ASP A 346 30.51 -32.15 -9.94
C ASP A 346 30.12 -31.41 -8.65
N ALA A 347 30.94 -30.44 -8.23
CA ALA A 347 30.68 -29.64 -7.04
C ALA A 347 29.48 -28.70 -7.22
N VAL A 348 28.61 -28.67 -6.21
CA VAL A 348 27.45 -27.76 -6.18
C VAL A 348 27.91 -26.34 -5.86
N ILE A 349 27.37 -25.38 -6.62
CA ILE A 349 27.58 -23.95 -6.40
C ILE A 349 26.44 -23.38 -5.56
N ASP A 350 25.20 -23.60 -6.02
CA ASP A 350 23.96 -23.14 -5.38
C ASP A 350 22.82 -24.10 -5.75
N PHE A 351 21.71 -24.06 -5.00
CA PHE A 351 20.50 -24.82 -5.33
C PHE A 351 19.24 -24.14 -4.76
N VAL A 352 18.09 -24.45 -5.37
CA VAL A 352 16.75 -24.14 -4.85
C VAL A 352 15.93 -25.42 -4.79
N VAL A 353 15.03 -25.45 -3.81
CA VAL A 353 14.01 -26.47 -3.61
C VAL A 353 12.66 -25.84 -3.96
N ALA A 354 11.89 -26.46 -4.85
CA ALA A 354 10.57 -25.98 -5.29
C ALA A 354 9.83 -27.07 -6.08
N ASP A 355 8.51 -26.97 -6.23
CA ASP A 355 7.73 -27.83 -7.14
C ASP A 355 7.94 -27.32 -8.58
N PHE A 356 8.91 -27.91 -9.29
CA PHE A 356 9.31 -27.50 -10.63
C PHE A 356 8.51 -28.24 -11.71
N ASP A 357 8.10 -29.48 -11.45
CA ASP A 357 7.33 -30.28 -12.40
C ASP A 357 5.80 -30.23 -12.28
N LEU A 358 5.29 -29.63 -11.20
CA LEU A 358 3.88 -29.42 -10.83
C LEU A 358 3.18 -30.69 -10.35
N ASP A 359 3.91 -31.51 -9.58
CA ASP A 359 3.41 -32.76 -8.99
C ASP A 359 3.11 -32.69 -7.47
N GLU A 360 3.17 -31.46 -6.91
CA GLU A 360 3.02 -31.07 -5.51
C GLU A 360 4.13 -31.60 -4.57
N ARG A 361 5.28 -32.04 -5.09
CA ARG A 361 6.48 -32.41 -4.30
C ARG A 361 7.66 -31.49 -4.60
N SER A 362 8.62 -31.51 -3.68
CA SER A 362 9.85 -30.73 -3.75
C SER A 362 10.86 -31.31 -4.75
N ASP A 363 11.14 -30.58 -5.82
CA ASP A 363 12.23 -30.81 -6.76
C ASP A 363 13.49 -30.02 -6.40
N LEU A 364 14.63 -30.39 -6.99
CA LEU A 364 15.93 -29.75 -6.77
C LEU A 364 16.49 -29.17 -8.06
N ILE A 365 16.55 -27.84 -8.14
CA ILE A 365 17.19 -27.07 -9.21
C ILE A 365 18.63 -26.80 -8.78
N VAL A 366 19.61 -27.49 -9.39
CA VAL A 366 21.01 -27.49 -8.93
C VAL A 366 21.92 -26.74 -9.91
N LEU A 367 22.61 -25.70 -9.44
CA LEU A 367 23.64 -24.99 -10.19
C LEU A 367 25.02 -25.62 -9.99
N LEU A 368 25.63 -26.00 -11.11
CA LEU A 368 27.00 -26.52 -11.23
C LEU A 368 27.87 -25.53 -12.04
N GLU A 369 29.19 -25.74 -12.08
CA GLU A 369 30.16 -24.79 -12.69
C GLU A 369 29.84 -24.34 -14.13
N ASN A 370 29.14 -25.17 -14.91
CA ASN A 370 28.84 -24.93 -16.32
C ASN A 370 27.42 -25.33 -16.76
N ARG A 371 26.53 -25.73 -15.85
CA ARG A 371 25.15 -26.13 -16.17
C ARG A 371 24.21 -26.07 -14.95
N ILE A 372 22.92 -26.02 -15.23
CA ILE A 372 21.86 -26.41 -14.31
C ILE A 372 21.49 -27.88 -14.58
N GLU A 373 21.22 -28.64 -13.53
CA GLU A 373 20.54 -29.94 -13.57
C GLU A 373 19.31 -29.89 -12.65
N VAL A 374 18.14 -30.29 -13.15
CA VAL A 374 16.90 -30.36 -12.35
C VAL A 374 16.60 -31.82 -12.00
N TYR A 375 16.26 -32.08 -10.75
CA TYR A 375 16.00 -33.42 -10.22
C TYR A 375 14.63 -33.52 -9.54
N ALA A 376 13.84 -34.51 -9.95
CA ALA A 376 12.53 -34.83 -9.40
C ALA A 376 12.43 -36.29 -8.96
N ARG A 377 11.39 -36.61 -8.17
CA ARG A 377 11.10 -37.98 -7.73
C ARG A 377 9.59 -38.27 -7.65
N PRO A 378 9.14 -39.47 -8.06
CA PRO A 378 7.72 -39.83 -8.01
C PRO A 378 7.19 -40.11 -6.60
N ASP A 379 8.07 -40.43 -5.65
CA ASP A 379 7.76 -40.65 -4.22
C ASP A 379 9.04 -40.61 -3.37
N ASN A 380 8.89 -40.52 -2.05
CA ASN A 380 9.98 -40.40 -1.06
C ASN A 380 10.79 -41.69 -0.84
N THR A 381 10.51 -42.76 -1.58
CA THR A 381 11.28 -44.01 -1.57
C THR A 381 12.00 -44.25 -2.90
N ALA A 382 11.70 -43.45 -3.92
CA ALA A 382 12.32 -43.47 -5.22
C ALA A 382 13.62 -42.63 -5.25
N PRO A 383 14.64 -43.04 -6.02
CA PRO A 383 15.82 -42.22 -6.20
C PRO A 383 15.51 -40.99 -7.05
N TRP A 384 16.14 -39.86 -6.72
CA TRP A 384 16.12 -38.66 -7.56
C TRP A 384 16.50 -38.97 -9.01
N THR A 385 15.68 -38.49 -9.94
CA THR A 385 15.90 -38.62 -11.38
C THR A 385 16.08 -37.26 -12.03
N LYS A 386 17.05 -37.13 -12.93
CA LYS A 386 17.28 -35.88 -13.65
C LYS A 386 16.17 -35.67 -14.68
N VAL A 387 15.40 -34.59 -14.52
CA VAL A 387 14.31 -34.17 -15.40
C VAL A 387 14.88 -33.52 -16.66
N CYS A 388 15.69 -32.48 -16.48
CA CYS A 388 16.31 -31.71 -17.56
C CYS A 388 17.70 -31.17 -17.16
N GLU A 389 18.43 -30.64 -18.15
CA GLU A 389 19.69 -29.93 -17.94
C GLU A 389 19.87 -28.83 -19.00
N ILE A 390 20.57 -27.75 -18.65
CA ILE A 390 20.98 -26.72 -19.61
C ILE A 390 22.35 -26.13 -19.24
N ALA A 391 23.17 -25.82 -20.23
CA ALA A 391 24.48 -25.19 -20.01
C ALA A 391 24.33 -23.72 -19.60
N VAL A 392 25.12 -23.29 -18.61
CA VAL A 392 25.22 -21.88 -18.17
C VAL A 392 26.62 -21.32 -18.46
N PRO A 393 26.79 -19.99 -18.59
CA PRO A 393 28.12 -19.38 -18.70
C PRO A 393 28.98 -19.67 -17.46
N PRO A 394 30.31 -19.80 -17.60
CA PRO A 394 31.19 -19.98 -16.44
C PRO A 394 31.17 -18.73 -15.53
N GLY A 395 31.33 -18.91 -14.23
CA GLY A 395 31.32 -17.80 -13.25
C GLY A 395 29.93 -17.33 -12.84
N MET A 396 28.89 -18.12 -13.11
CA MET A 396 27.64 -18.03 -12.37
C MET A 396 27.81 -18.56 -10.95
N GLN A 397 27.08 -17.99 -9.99
CA GLN A 397 27.30 -18.16 -8.55
C GLN A 397 26.02 -18.38 -7.75
N HIS A 398 24.88 -17.93 -8.27
CA HIS A 398 23.61 -17.93 -7.56
C HIS A 398 22.45 -18.23 -8.51
N LEU A 399 21.35 -18.77 -7.97
CA LEU A 399 20.11 -18.95 -8.73
C LEU A 399 18.86 -18.54 -7.93
N LEU A 400 17.82 -18.10 -8.64
CA LEU A 400 16.48 -17.81 -8.13
C LEU A 400 15.47 -18.52 -9.03
N THR A 401 14.30 -18.83 -8.47
CA THR A 401 13.17 -19.39 -9.23
C THR A 401 11.88 -18.66 -8.89
N ALA A 402 11.09 -18.33 -9.90
CA ALA A 402 9.75 -17.77 -9.78
C ALA A 402 9.02 -17.96 -11.11
N ASP A 403 7.69 -17.94 -11.10
CA ASP A 403 6.88 -17.74 -12.30
C ASP A 403 7.11 -16.30 -12.82
N LEU A 404 7.66 -16.14 -14.03
CA LEU A 404 7.98 -14.84 -14.62
C LEU A 404 7.19 -14.52 -15.91
N ASP A 405 6.32 -15.40 -16.39
CA ASP A 405 5.45 -15.12 -17.54
C ASP A 405 3.99 -15.60 -17.44
N GLU A 406 3.58 -16.13 -16.29
CA GLU A 406 2.22 -16.55 -15.92
C GLU A 406 1.69 -17.76 -16.72
N ASP A 407 2.57 -18.64 -17.20
CA ASP A 407 2.22 -19.81 -17.99
C ASP A 407 1.77 -21.04 -17.15
N VAL A 408 0.86 -21.84 -17.75
CA VAL A 408 0.23 -23.00 -17.10
C VAL A 408 0.39 -24.21 -18.02
N THR A 409 1.22 -25.17 -17.62
CA THR A 409 1.58 -26.29 -18.50
C THR A 409 0.66 -27.52 -18.45
N VAL A 410 -0.33 -27.59 -17.52
CA VAL A 410 -1.16 -28.79 -17.32
C VAL A 410 -2.59 -28.66 -17.90
N ASP A 411 -3.11 -29.74 -18.50
CA ASP A 411 -4.49 -29.84 -19.03
C ASP A 411 -5.55 -29.63 -17.92
N ALA A 412 -5.99 -28.39 -17.73
CA ALA A 412 -7.03 -28.03 -16.76
C ALA A 412 -8.37 -28.72 -17.09
N THR A 413 -8.77 -29.69 -16.28
CA THR A 413 -10.10 -30.32 -16.33
C THR A 413 -10.64 -30.63 -14.93
N PRO A 414 -11.95 -30.44 -14.64
CA PRO A 414 -12.94 -29.55 -15.27
C PRO A 414 -13.63 -28.60 -14.27
N GLU A 415 -13.97 -27.37 -14.69
CA GLU A 415 -15.04 -26.47 -14.16
C GLU A 415 -15.15 -26.15 -12.64
N THR A 416 -14.38 -26.80 -11.76
CA THR A 416 -14.61 -26.78 -10.29
C THR A 416 -13.41 -26.35 -9.46
N VAL A 417 -12.20 -26.36 -10.03
CA VAL A 417 -10.98 -25.82 -9.40
C VAL A 417 -10.87 -24.35 -9.82
N ARG A 418 -10.62 -23.44 -8.87
CA ARG A 418 -10.53 -21.98 -9.15
C ARG A 418 -9.12 -21.48 -9.46
N CYS A 419 -8.10 -22.23 -9.04
CA CYS A 419 -6.68 -21.89 -9.15
C CYS A 419 -5.89 -23.18 -9.41
N HIS A 420 -5.00 -23.17 -10.40
CA HIS A 420 -4.04 -24.25 -10.65
C HIS A 420 -2.64 -23.84 -10.16
N ASN A 421 -1.60 -24.64 -10.39
CA ASN A 421 -0.20 -24.21 -10.16
C ASN A 421 0.41 -23.74 -11.49
N THR A 422 1.40 -22.84 -11.44
CA THR A 422 2.18 -22.36 -12.61
C THR A 422 3.63 -22.81 -12.49
N ASP A 423 4.32 -22.87 -13.63
CA ASP A 423 5.71 -23.25 -13.74
C ASP A 423 6.64 -22.21 -13.09
N LEU A 424 7.80 -22.64 -12.59
CA LEU A 424 8.87 -21.75 -12.18
C LEU A 424 9.97 -21.65 -13.23
N ASP A 425 10.29 -20.42 -13.64
CA ASP A 425 11.46 -20.08 -14.42
C ASP A 425 12.72 -20.01 -13.56
N VAL A 426 13.89 -20.02 -14.21
CA VAL A 426 15.19 -20.00 -13.52
C VAL A 426 16.01 -18.77 -13.92
N VAL A 427 16.31 -17.91 -12.94
CA VAL A 427 17.25 -16.79 -13.09
C VAL A 427 18.60 -17.19 -12.48
N VAL A 428 19.66 -17.11 -13.27
CA VAL A 428 21.03 -17.43 -12.83
C VAL A 428 21.92 -16.20 -12.93
N TYR A 429 22.67 -15.89 -11.88
CA TYR A 429 23.55 -14.72 -11.85
C TYR A 429 24.92 -14.95 -11.20
N GLY A 430 25.86 -14.03 -11.45
CA GLY A 430 27.21 -14.03 -10.89
C GLY A 430 28.18 -13.09 -11.62
N THR A 431 29.46 -13.44 -11.64
CA THR A 431 30.53 -12.62 -12.27
C THR A 431 30.28 -12.35 -13.76
N SER A 432 29.72 -13.33 -14.46
CA SER A 432 29.45 -13.26 -15.90
C SER A 432 28.17 -12.49 -16.27
N GLY A 433 27.41 -12.00 -15.29
CA GLY A 433 26.16 -11.28 -15.47
C GLY A 433 24.96 -12.09 -14.98
N VAL A 434 23.87 -12.04 -15.73
CA VAL A 434 22.60 -12.73 -15.43
C VAL A 434 22.03 -13.35 -16.71
N VAL A 435 21.36 -14.50 -16.58
CA VAL A 435 20.66 -15.25 -17.65
C VAL A 435 19.32 -15.74 -17.11
N ILE A 436 18.31 -15.82 -17.98
CA ILE A 436 16.94 -16.27 -17.65
C ILE A 436 16.61 -17.49 -18.52
N PHE A 437 16.04 -18.51 -17.91
CA PHE A 437 15.60 -19.74 -18.56
C PHE A 437 14.12 -20.01 -18.30
N GLU A 438 13.36 -20.15 -19.39
CA GLU A 438 11.95 -20.56 -19.44
C GLU A 438 11.83 -22.05 -19.08
N ASN A 439 10.89 -22.44 -18.23
CA ASN A 439 10.51 -23.86 -18.02
C ASN A 439 9.45 -24.25 -19.04
N VAL A 440 9.77 -25.15 -19.96
CA VAL A 440 8.85 -25.53 -21.05
C VAL A 440 8.48 -27.00 -20.97
N LEU A 441 7.18 -27.29 -20.83
CA LEU A 441 6.64 -28.65 -20.97
C LEU A 441 6.25 -28.96 -22.43
N ASP A 442 6.89 -29.95 -23.04
CA ASP A 442 6.37 -30.56 -24.28
C ASP A 442 5.19 -31.47 -23.95
N THR A 443 3.96 -30.94 -24.08
CA THR A 443 2.70 -31.65 -23.82
C THR A 443 2.51 -32.90 -24.69
N ALA A 444 3.23 -33.07 -25.80
CA ALA A 444 3.17 -34.28 -26.62
C ALA A 444 4.06 -35.42 -26.11
N THR A 445 5.09 -35.11 -25.31
CA THR A 445 6.02 -36.10 -24.73
C THR A 445 6.01 -36.16 -23.20
N ASN A 446 5.37 -35.18 -22.55
CA ASN A 446 5.39 -34.94 -21.11
C ASN A 446 6.83 -34.81 -20.56
N GLN A 447 7.69 -34.10 -21.30
CA GLN A 447 9.08 -33.82 -20.92
C GLN A 447 9.28 -32.32 -20.74
N ARG A 448 9.93 -31.93 -19.63
CA ARG A 448 10.33 -30.55 -19.37
C ARG A 448 11.71 -30.25 -19.94
N ALA A 449 11.91 -29.02 -20.37
CA ALA A 449 13.20 -28.49 -20.81
C ALA A 449 13.35 -27.03 -20.36
N LEU A 450 14.57 -26.64 -19.98
CA LEU A 450 14.91 -25.24 -19.77
C LEU A 450 15.32 -24.60 -21.10
N VAL A 451 14.79 -23.42 -21.42
CA VAL A 451 15.07 -22.69 -22.67
C VAL A 451 15.65 -21.31 -22.38
N ASN A 452 16.84 -21.00 -22.91
CA ASN A 452 17.50 -19.72 -22.69
C ASN A 452 16.79 -18.58 -23.43
N ILE A 453 16.31 -17.58 -22.68
CA ILE A 453 15.64 -16.41 -23.23
C ILE A 453 16.65 -15.32 -23.57
N GLU A 454 16.83 -15.04 -24.87
CA GLU A 454 17.71 -13.96 -25.33
C GLU A 454 17.18 -12.59 -24.84
N GLN A 455 17.95 -11.94 -23.97
CA GLN A 455 17.64 -10.64 -23.37
C GLN A 455 18.17 -9.46 -24.20
N THR A 456 17.76 -8.25 -23.84
CA THR A 456 18.20 -7.03 -24.52
C THR A 456 19.71 -6.81 -24.40
N PRO A 457 20.36 -6.10 -25.36
CA PRO A 457 21.78 -5.73 -25.26
C PRO A 457 22.13 -4.84 -24.06
N ALA A 458 21.13 -4.23 -23.40
CA ALA A 458 21.31 -3.52 -22.14
C ALA A 458 21.43 -4.52 -20.97
N PHE A 459 20.55 -5.52 -20.90
CA PHE A 459 20.57 -6.57 -19.88
C PHE A 459 21.91 -7.33 -19.89
N ALA A 460 22.44 -7.62 -21.07
CA ALA A 460 23.73 -8.29 -21.23
C ALA A 460 24.94 -7.49 -20.67
N GLN A 461 24.79 -6.20 -20.32
CA GLN A 461 25.83 -5.37 -19.70
C GLN A 461 25.86 -5.49 -18.17
N ALA A 462 24.84 -6.08 -17.54
CA ALA A 462 24.89 -6.50 -16.15
C ALA A 462 26.05 -7.52 -15.97
N LYS A 463 26.96 -7.24 -15.04
CA LYS A 463 28.19 -8.01 -14.74
C LYS A 463 28.55 -7.88 -13.26
N ASN A 464 29.28 -8.89 -12.74
CA ASN A 464 29.65 -8.94 -11.33
C ASN A 464 28.46 -8.77 -10.39
N ILE A 465 27.36 -9.46 -10.73
CA ILE A 465 26.15 -9.44 -9.92
C ILE A 465 26.41 -10.27 -8.67
N SER A 466 26.14 -9.65 -7.53
CA SER A 466 26.55 -10.12 -6.20
C SER A 466 25.36 -10.33 -5.26
N ALA A 467 24.23 -9.70 -5.55
CA ALA A 467 22.91 -9.98 -4.99
C ALA A 467 21.84 -9.72 -6.06
N ALA A 468 20.72 -10.44 -5.98
CA ALA A 468 19.52 -10.20 -6.76
C ALA A 468 18.26 -10.62 -5.98
N VAL A 469 17.13 -9.96 -6.25
CA VAL A 469 15.81 -10.33 -5.72
C VAL A 469 14.72 -10.19 -6.80
N LEU A 470 13.65 -10.96 -6.64
CA LEU A 470 12.45 -10.93 -7.47
C LEU A 470 11.25 -10.48 -6.64
N PHE A 471 10.54 -9.46 -7.11
CA PHE A 471 9.25 -8.99 -6.58
C PHE A 471 8.59 -8.05 -7.60
N ASP A 472 7.31 -7.78 -7.45
CA ASP A 472 6.59 -6.80 -8.27
C ASP A 472 6.99 -5.38 -7.84
N VAL A 473 7.81 -4.67 -8.64
CA VAL A 473 8.41 -3.38 -8.21
C VAL A 473 7.50 -2.19 -8.45
N ASP A 474 6.48 -2.35 -9.31
CA ASP A 474 5.60 -1.25 -9.71
C ASP A 474 4.10 -1.56 -9.61
N HIS A 475 3.76 -2.70 -9.00
CA HIS A 475 2.42 -3.19 -8.71
C HIS A 475 1.57 -3.42 -9.97
N ASP A 476 2.20 -3.88 -11.07
CA ASP A 476 1.53 -4.26 -12.33
C ASP A 476 1.22 -5.77 -12.45
N ALA A 477 1.47 -6.52 -11.37
CA ALA A 477 1.29 -7.96 -11.18
C ALA A 477 2.36 -8.87 -11.81
N LEU A 478 3.35 -8.33 -12.53
CA LEU A 478 4.50 -9.10 -13.00
C LEU A 478 5.63 -9.09 -11.96
N LEU A 479 6.41 -10.17 -11.90
CA LEU A 479 7.64 -10.19 -11.09
C LEU A 479 8.80 -9.56 -11.87
N ASP A 480 9.40 -8.56 -11.22
CA ASP A 480 10.53 -7.78 -11.70
C ASP A 480 11.83 -8.19 -10.99
N LEU A 481 12.97 -7.70 -11.48
CA LEU A 481 14.30 -8.14 -11.07
C LEU A 481 15.18 -6.96 -10.63
N VAL A 482 15.59 -6.94 -9.36
CA VAL A 482 16.57 -5.99 -8.84
C VAL A 482 17.94 -6.67 -8.75
N LEU A 483 18.99 -6.06 -9.32
CA LEU A 483 20.35 -6.59 -9.40
C LEU A 483 21.38 -5.65 -8.79
N ALA A 484 22.33 -6.15 -8.00
CA ALA A 484 23.47 -5.37 -7.50
C ALA A 484 24.81 -5.87 -8.05
N GLY A 485 25.53 -5.03 -8.78
CA GLY A 485 26.87 -5.34 -9.32
C GLY A 485 27.68 -4.12 -9.76
N ASP A 486 28.60 -4.30 -10.71
CA ASP A 486 29.53 -3.25 -11.18
C ASP A 486 28.85 -1.97 -11.68
N ALA A 487 27.64 -2.11 -12.23
CA ALA A 487 26.84 -0.99 -12.75
C ALA A 487 26.05 -0.25 -11.64
N GLY A 488 26.14 -0.70 -10.38
CA GLY A 488 25.32 -0.26 -9.26
C GLY A 488 24.14 -1.17 -9.00
N ILE A 489 23.08 -0.62 -8.40
CA ILE A 489 21.80 -1.32 -8.20
C ILE A 489 20.91 -1.01 -9.41
N GLN A 490 20.51 -2.02 -10.15
CA GLN A 490 19.71 -1.91 -11.37
C GLN A 490 18.33 -2.52 -11.14
N VAL A 491 17.28 -1.75 -11.41
CA VAL A 491 15.88 -2.16 -11.32
C VAL A 491 15.40 -2.50 -12.73
N TRP A 492 15.06 -3.76 -12.98
CA TRP A 492 14.65 -4.28 -14.28
C TRP A 492 13.20 -4.74 -14.23
N GLN A 493 12.36 -4.10 -15.03
CA GLN A 493 10.95 -4.42 -15.15
C GLN A 493 10.70 -5.48 -16.22
N ASN A 494 9.78 -6.39 -15.93
CA ASN A 494 9.28 -7.41 -16.81
C ASN A 494 8.22 -6.83 -17.77
N ARG A 495 8.40 -7.02 -19.08
CA ARG A 495 7.48 -6.56 -20.13
C ARG A 495 6.60 -7.68 -20.68
N SER A 496 6.33 -8.69 -19.86
CA SER A 496 5.74 -10.00 -20.21
C SER A 496 6.64 -10.83 -21.13
N GLY A 497 6.42 -12.16 -21.17
CA GLY A 497 7.19 -13.09 -22.01
C GLY A 497 8.69 -13.08 -21.70
N LEU A 498 9.03 -13.00 -20.42
CA LEU A 498 10.40 -13.09 -19.89
C LEU A 498 11.35 -12.00 -20.41
N LYS A 499 10.86 -10.83 -20.84
CA LYS A 499 11.70 -9.72 -21.37
C LYS A 499 11.86 -8.58 -20.38
N PHE A 500 13.11 -8.25 -20.06
CA PHE A 500 13.42 -7.24 -19.05
C PHE A 500 13.92 -5.91 -19.63
N GLN A 501 13.31 -4.81 -19.19
CA GLN A 501 13.69 -3.43 -19.48
C GLN A 501 14.25 -2.74 -18.23
N LEU A 502 15.35 -2.02 -18.37
CA LEU A 502 15.92 -1.21 -17.28
C LEU A 502 14.99 -0.02 -17.00
N LEU A 503 14.47 0.08 -15.77
CA LEU A 503 13.77 1.26 -15.27
C LEU A 503 14.76 2.27 -14.69
N GLN A 504 15.59 1.82 -13.75
CA GLN A 504 16.45 2.68 -12.96
C GLN A 504 17.81 2.03 -12.70
N THR A 505 18.85 2.85 -12.67
CA THR A 505 20.14 2.48 -12.07
C THR A 505 20.45 3.46 -10.95
N LEU A 506 20.66 2.95 -9.74
CA LEU A 506 21.24 3.70 -8.62
C LEU A 506 22.75 3.45 -8.60
N SER A 507 23.51 4.54 -8.73
CA SER A 507 24.98 4.51 -8.68
C SER A 507 25.51 3.95 -7.37
N VAL A 508 26.71 3.40 -7.43
CA VAL A 508 27.51 2.95 -6.29
C VAL A 508 28.87 3.64 -6.30
N ASP A 509 29.41 3.92 -5.12
CA ASP A 509 30.75 4.48 -4.93
C ASP A 509 31.38 4.00 -3.61
N ASP A 510 32.44 4.67 -3.14
CA ASP A 510 33.12 4.32 -1.89
C ASP A 510 32.29 4.66 -0.63
N GLU A 511 31.29 5.55 -0.73
CA GLU A 511 30.36 5.90 0.36
C GLU A 511 29.05 5.07 0.28
N THR A 512 28.72 4.56 -0.91
CA THR A 512 27.54 3.73 -1.22
C THR A 512 27.94 2.42 -1.91
N PRO A 513 28.57 1.47 -1.19
CA PRO A 513 29.16 0.27 -1.78
C PRO A 513 28.12 -0.67 -2.42
N VAL A 514 28.55 -1.60 -3.29
CA VAL A 514 27.66 -2.66 -3.81
C VAL A 514 27.24 -3.57 -2.64
N PRO A 515 25.93 -3.80 -2.39
CA PRO A 515 25.47 -4.71 -1.35
C PRO A 515 25.76 -6.17 -1.70
N ARG A 516 25.99 -7.00 -0.69
CA ARG A 516 26.26 -8.44 -0.80
C ARG A 516 25.02 -9.31 -0.62
N ALA A 517 23.99 -8.80 0.06
CA ALA A 517 22.71 -9.47 0.28
C ALA A 517 21.55 -8.46 0.22
N MET A 518 20.36 -8.99 -0.05
CA MET A 518 19.10 -8.28 -0.21
C MET A 518 17.95 -9.11 0.38
N ALA A 519 16.95 -8.49 1.00
CA ALA A 519 15.67 -9.12 1.32
C ALA A 519 14.50 -8.17 1.05
N VAL A 520 13.41 -8.72 0.53
CA VAL A 520 12.18 -8.02 0.13
C VAL A 520 11.20 -7.99 1.30
N VAL A 521 10.67 -6.82 1.67
CA VAL A 521 9.72 -6.66 2.78
C VAL A 521 9.02 -5.29 2.72
N ASP A 522 7.73 -5.20 3.07
CA ASP A 522 7.09 -3.92 3.47
C ASP A 522 7.65 -3.52 4.86
N TRP A 523 8.80 -2.83 4.83
CA TRP A 523 9.63 -2.60 6.02
C TRP A 523 8.94 -1.77 7.08
N ASP A 524 8.22 -0.71 6.70
CA ASP A 524 7.56 0.20 7.64
C ASP A 524 6.03 0.16 7.60
N ARG A 525 5.46 -0.93 7.08
CA ARG A 525 4.02 -1.22 7.07
C ARG A 525 3.22 -0.12 6.38
N ASP A 526 3.71 0.32 5.24
CA ASP A 526 3.15 1.40 4.42
C ASP A 526 2.52 0.88 3.11
N ILE A 527 2.57 -0.46 2.90
CA ILE A 527 2.16 -1.27 1.74
C ILE A 527 3.17 -1.27 0.58
N ASP A 528 4.11 -0.34 0.54
CA ASP A 528 5.13 -0.32 -0.50
C ASP A 528 6.24 -1.34 -0.18
N VAL A 529 6.47 -2.27 -1.10
CA VAL A 529 7.46 -3.34 -0.91
C VAL A 529 8.87 -2.77 -1.12
N ASP A 530 9.65 -2.73 -0.05
CA ASP A 530 11.03 -2.26 0.02
C ASP A 530 12.05 -3.40 -0.11
N VAL A 531 13.34 -3.06 -0.25
CA VAL A 531 14.44 -4.03 -0.16
C VAL A 531 15.46 -3.61 0.90
N ILE A 532 15.65 -4.42 1.93
CA ILE A 532 16.76 -4.27 2.89
C ILE A 532 18.05 -4.73 2.23
N LEU A 533 19.09 -3.90 2.33
CA LEU A 533 20.42 -4.14 1.75
C LEU A 533 21.42 -4.42 2.87
N ALA A 534 22.35 -5.36 2.68
CA ALA A 534 23.52 -5.50 3.55
C ALA A 534 24.83 -5.70 2.78
N GLY A 535 25.97 -5.28 3.36
CA GLY A 535 27.29 -5.38 2.71
C GLY A 535 28.51 -5.36 3.64
N GLU A 536 29.69 -5.59 3.05
CA GLU A 536 30.97 -5.73 3.77
C GLU A 536 31.67 -4.41 4.13
N LYS A 537 31.07 -3.27 3.77
CA LYS A 537 31.58 -1.92 4.01
C LYS A 537 30.48 -1.06 4.60
N ALA A 538 30.84 -0.09 5.44
CA ALA A 538 29.88 0.90 5.95
C ALA A 538 29.40 1.84 4.81
N PRO A 539 28.12 2.27 4.82
CA PRO A 539 27.03 1.80 5.69
C PRO A 539 26.69 0.32 5.43
N THR A 540 26.62 -0.46 6.51
CA THR A 540 26.57 -1.93 6.44
C THR A 540 25.18 -2.46 6.15
N VAL A 541 24.14 -1.78 6.65
CA VAL A 541 22.73 -2.07 6.38
C VAL A 541 22.03 -0.78 5.97
N GLU A 542 21.26 -0.87 4.90
CA GLU A 542 20.54 0.23 4.26
C GLU A 542 19.19 -0.27 3.75
N ILE A 543 18.38 0.64 3.23
CA ILE A 543 17.14 0.32 2.55
C ILE A 543 17.16 0.88 1.13
N LEU A 544 16.71 0.08 0.17
CA LEU A 544 16.27 0.54 -1.13
C LEU A 544 14.76 0.76 -1.03
N ARG A 545 14.40 2.02 -0.77
CA ARG A 545 13.02 2.46 -0.53
C ARG A 545 12.24 2.56 -1.84
N ASN A 546 11.08 1.94 -1.92
CA ASN A 546 10.14 2.06 -3.03
C ASN A 546 9.30 3.33 -2.90
N HIS A 547 9.14 4.08 -3.99
CA HIS A 547 8.28 5.27 -4.10
C HIS A 547 7.15 5.06 -5.11
N ARG A 548 6.81 3.78 -5.34
CA ARG A 548 5.92 3.24 -6.37
C ARG A 548 6.36 3.56 -7.79
N HIS A 549 5.67 2.94 -8.74
CA HIS A 549 5.93 3.07 -10.18
C HIS A 549 7.37 2.67 -10.55
N GLY A 550 7.96 1.71 -9.83
CA GLY A 550 9.32 1.20 -10.06
C GLY A 550 10.45 2.20 -9.76
N ARG A 551 10.17 3.25 -8.98
CA ARG A 551 11.14 4.28 -8.60
C ARG A 551 11.63 4.07 -7.18
N PHE A 552 12.94 3.95 -7.02
CA PHE A 552 13.58 3.71 -5.73
C PHE A 552 14.57 4.81 -5.33
N SER A 553 14.81 4.94 -4.02
CA SER A 553 15.95 5.63 -3.44
C SER A 553 16.73 4.69 -2.53
N ARG A 554 18.06 4.83 -2.52
CA ARG A 554 18.91 4.17 -1.52
C ARG A 554 19.06 5.09 -0.32
N GLU A 555 18.76 4.58 0.87
CA GLU A 555 18.70 5.37 2.10
C GLU A 555 19.30 4.64 3.31
N SER A 556 19.79 5.42 4.27
CA SER A 556 20.21 4.92 5.57
C SER A 556 18.99 4.69 6.46
N LEU A 557 18.97 3.55 7.17
CA LEU A 557 17.95 3.21 8.17
C LEU A 557 18.05 4.06 9.46
N GLY A 558 19.16 4.79 9.67
CA GLY A 558 19.38 5.61 10.86
C GLY A 558 20.85 5.63 11.31
N GLN A 559 21.17 6.49 12.27
CA GLN A 559 22.51 6.51 12.89
C GLN A 559 22.72 5.27 13.77
N GLU A 560 21.64 4.74 14.32
CA GLU A 560 21.51 3.53 15.12
C GLU A 560 22.09 2.32 14.36
N PHE A 561 21.68 2.15 13.11
CA PHE A 561 22.14 1.09 12.20
C PHE A 561 23.60 1.25 11.73
N SER A 562 24.26 2.37 12.00
CA SER A 562 25.68 2.58 11.62
C SER A 562 26.66 1.67 12.37
N GLN A 563 26.22 1.01 13.45
CA GLN A 563 27.03 0.11 14.26
C GLN A 563 26.95 -1.37 13.84
N VAL A 564 26.14 -1.71 12.82
CA VAL A 564 25.99 -3.10 12.38
C VAL A 564 27.33 -3.64 11.81
N PRO A 565 27.82 -4.80 12.27
CA PRO A 565 29.06 -5.40 11.77
C PRO A 565 28.95 -5.86 10.30
N PRO A 566 30.02 -5.73 9.49
CA PRO A 566 30.05 -6.11 8.07
C PRO A 566 29.41 -7.47 7.77
N ALA A 567 28.49 -7.50 6.81
CA ALA A 567 27.63 -8.64 6.53
C ALA A 567 27.68 -9.08 5.06
N VAL A 568 27.56 -10.39 4.83
CA VAL A 568 27.47 -11.02 3.50
C VAL A 568 26.14 -11.74 3.27
N ALA A 569 25.36 -11.96 4.34
CA ALA A 569 24.01 -12.51 4.30
C ALA A 569 23.11 -11.76 5.30
N LEU A 570 21.81 -11.70 4.99
CA LEU A 570 20.79 -11.08 5.84
C LEU A 570 19.46 -11.85 5.74
N ALA A 571 18.65 -11.79 6.79
CA ALA A 571 17.28 -12.29 6.82
C ALA A 571 16.39 -11.33 7.64
N VAL A 572 15.07 -11.43 7.43
CA VAL A 572 14.04 -10.60 8.09
C VAL A 572 13.02 -11.51 8.77
N LEU A 573 12.58 -11.15 9.97
CA LEU A 573 11.66 -11.92 10.84
C LEU A 573 10.98 -11.00 11.88
N ASP A 574 10.03 -11.51 12.66
CA ASP A 574 9.57 -10.88 13.91
C ASP A 574 10.10 -11.70 15.10
N ALA A 575 11.22 -11.30 15.71
CA ALA A 575 11.95 -12.15 16.65
C ALA A 575 11.41 -12.07 18.10
N ASP A 576 10.68 -11.01 18.45
CA ASP A 576 10.05 -10.86 19.75
C ASP A 576 8.51 -10.86 19.73
N GLY A 577 7.90 -10.96 18.54
CA GLY A 577 6.46 -11.05 18.35
C GLY A 577 5.76 -9.70 18.49
N ASN A 578 6.47 -8.58 18.35
CA ASN A 578 5.92 -7.23 18.50
C ASN A 578 5.18 -6.73 17.24
N GLY A 579 5.30 -7.45 16.12
CA GLY A 579 4.68 -7.10 14.84
C GLY A 579 5.52 -6.17 13.96
N SER A 580 6.74 -5.82 14.36
CA SER A 580 7.73 -5.15 13.51
C SER A 580 8.66 -6.16 12.82
N TRP A 581 9.47 -5.65 11.88
CA TRP A 581 10.45 -6.45 11.18
C TRP A 581 11.84 -6.25 11.80
N ASP A 582 12.41 -7.32 12.30
CA ASP A 582 13.77 -7.41 12.79
C ASP A 582 14.71 -7.87 11.66
N ILE A 583 15.99 -7.51 11.77
CA ILE A 583 17.02 -7.92 10.80
C ILE A 583 18.03 -8.82 11.49
N VAL A 584 18.30 -10.00 10.92
CA VAL A 584 19.47 -10.82 11.27
C VAL A 584 20.51 -10.65 10.18
N THR A 585 21.74 -10.29 10.57
CA THR A 585 22.89 -10.21 9.67
C THR A 585 23.97 -11.23 10.02
N ALA A 586 24.67 -11.73 9.01
CA ALA A 586 25.75 -12.70 9.13
C ALA A 586 26.97 -12.27 8.30
N GLY A 587 28.17 -12.43 8.87
CA GLY A 587 29.42 -12.11 8.17
C GLY A 587 30.67 -12.56 8.93
N ALA A 588 31.80 -11.92 8.65
CA ALA A 588 33.10 -12.24 9.26
C ALA A 588 33.15 -12.05 10.79
N ASP A 589 32.23 -11.24 11.32
CA ASP A 589 32.00 -11.03 12.75
C ASP A 589 31.05 -12.09 13.37
N GLY A 590 30.33 -12.84 12.56
CA GLY A 590 29.28 -13.77 12.98
C GLY A 590 27.89 -13.16 12.90
N VAL A 591 26.98 -13.62 13.76
CA VAL A 591 25.53 -13.39 13.63
C VAL A 591 25.06 -12.30 14.60
N THR A 592 24.34 -11.31 14.08
CA THR A 592 23.79 -10.18 14.86
C THR A 592 22.30 -10.00 14.55
N LEU A 593 21.47 -9.92 15.59
CA LEU A 593 20.07 -9.51 15.52
C LEU A 593 19.96 -8.00 15.79
N ILE A 594 19.16 -7.32 14.99
CA ILE A 594 18.80 -5.91 15.14
C ILE A 594 17.28 -5.87 15.30
N ARG A 595 16.82 -5.62 16.52
CA ARG A 595 15.38 -5.55 16.81
C ARG A 595 14.82 -4.17 16.55
N THR A 596 13.58 -4.11 16.07
CA THR A 596 12.90 -2.84 15.76
C THR A 596 11.47 -2.78 16.28
N ALA A 597 10.91 -1.56 16.31
CA ALA A 597 9.49 -1.31 16.55
C ALA A 597 8.93 -0.42 15.43
N THR A 598 7.78 -0.82 14.87
CA THR A 598 6.98 0.01 13.98
C THR A 598 6.04 0.87 14.83
N LEU A 599 6.47 2.08 15.19
CA LEU A 599 5.71 2.96 16.08
C LEU A 599 4.38 3.43 15.46
N ASN A 600 4.41 3.66 14.16
CA ASN A 600 3.26 3.89 13.27
C ASN A 600 3.68 3.43 11.87
N ALA A 601 2.72 3.16 10.98
CA ALA A 601 3.01 3.00 9.55
C ALA A 601 3.88 4.18 9.03
N GLY A 602 4.98 3.89 8.33
CA GLY A 602 5.94 4.89 7.89
C GLY A 602 7.10 5.20 8.86
N ILE A 603 7.13 4.59 10.07
CA ILE A 603 8.17 4.83 11.09
C ILE A 603 8.61 3.52 11.76
N VAL A 604 9.84 3.10 11.48
CA VAL A 604 10.54 2.01 12.18
C VAL A 604 11.70 2.58 13.01
N GLN A 605 11.89 2.08 14.22
CA GLN A 605 12.97 2.47 15.13
C GLN A 605 13.73 1.24 15.64
N GLU A 606 15.07 1.31 15.74
CA GLU A 606 15.88 0.32 16.45
C GLU A 606 15.56 0.29 17.97
N ILE A 607 15.28 -0.89 18.50
CA ILE A 607 15.11 -1.16 19.94
C ILE A 607 16.44 -1.60 20.55
N ALA A 608 17.07 -2.62 19.95
CA ALA A 608 18.28 -3.23 20.47
C ALA A 608 19.04 -4.07 19.43
N MET A 609 20.36 -3.91 19.39
CA MET A 609 21.28 -4.76 18.64
C MET A 609 21.96 -5.81 19.55
N THR A 610 21.84 -7.09 19.19
CA THR A 610 22.34 -8.24 19.99
C THR A 610 23.19 -9.17 19.13
N ARG A 611 24.41 -9.47 19.59
CA ARG A 611 25.31 -10.46 18.95
C ARG A 611 24.89 -11.88 19.38
N ILE A 612 24.31 -12.64 18.45
CA ILE A 612 23.90 -14.05 18.67
C ILE A 612 25.12 -14.96 18.63
N SER A 613 25.98 -14.81 17.61
CA SER A 613 27.20 -15.60 17.44
C SER A 613 28.45 -14.74 17.24
N GLN A 614 29.58 -15.24 17.73
CA GLN A 614 30.92 -14.73 17.40
C GLN A 614 31.62 -15.59 16.35
N THR A 615 31.04 -16.72 15.95
CA THR A 615 31.52 -17.57 14.88
C THR A 615 31.17 -16.91 13.56
N ALA A 616 32.19 -16.61 12.74
CA ALA A 616 31.99 -16.05 11.41
C ALA A 616 31.03 -16.92 10.58
N ALA A 617 30.08 -16.31 9.88
CA ALA A 617 29.07 -17.00 9.09
C ALA A 617 29.11 -16.51 7.64
N ASP A 618 29.15 -17.46 6.69
CA ASP A 618 29.05 -17.22 5.25
C ASP A 618 27.57 -17.08 4.82
N GLY A 619 26.62 -17.59 5.62
CA GLY A 619 25.18 -17.47 5.39
C GLY A 619 24.33 -17.67 6.65
N VAL A 620 23.06 -17.26 6.57
CA VAL A 620 22.04 -17.39 7.62
C VAL A 620 20.66 -17.60 7.00
N LEU A 621 19.79 -18.37 7.66
CA LEU A 621 18.37 -18.49 7.33
C LEU A 621 17.49 -18.49 8.59
N VAL A 622 16.21 -18.17 8.40
CA VAL A 622 15.14 -18.22 9.41
C VAL A 622 14.22 -19.40 9.08
N TRP A 623 13.76 -20.10 10.10
CA TRP A 623 12.83 -21.24 10.01
C TRP A 623 12.10 -21.43 11.36
N ASP A 624 11.26 -22.45 11.47
CA ASP A 624 10.60 -22.89 12.72
C ASP A 624 10.78 -24.41 12.75
N TYR A 625 11.90 -24.89 13.32
CA TYR A 625 12.34 -26.27 13.09
C TYR A 625 11.60 -27.29 13.96
N ASP A 626 11.03 -26.82 15.08
CA ASP A 626 10.22 -27.64 15.98
C ASP A 626 8.72 -27.32 15.91
N ASN A 627 8.31 -26.60 14.86
CA ASN A 627 6.94 -26.19 14.57
C ASN A 627 6.25 -25.49 15.76
N ASP A 628 6.96 -24.86 16.70
CA ASP A 628 6.35 -24.27 17.90
C ASP A 628 5.72 -22.89 17.68
N GLY A 629 5.94 -22.28 16.51
CA GLY A 629 5.43 -20.96 16.12
C GLY A 629 6.34 -19.81 16.54
N ARG A 630 7.64 -20.06 16.62
CA ARG A 630 8.69 -19.07 16.88
C ARG A 630 9.75 -19.19 15.79
N SER A 631 10.37 -18.07 15.44
CA SER A 631 11.48 -18.06 14.49
C SER A 631 12.77 -18.53 15.15
N ASP A 632 13.32 -19.61 14.62
CA ASP A 632 14.66 -20.14 14.86
C ASP A 632 15.64 -19.62 13.78
N LEU A 633 16.94 -19.82 14.01
CA LEU A 633 17.99 -19.47 13.05
C LEU A 633 18.93 -20.64 12.78
N LEU A 634 19.38 -20.75 11.54
CA LEU A 634 20.52 -21.58 11.15
C LEU A 634 21.58 -20.67 10.52
N ALA A 635 22.80 -20.70 11.05
CA ALA A 635 23.95 -20.01 10.48
C ALA A 635 25.02 -21.03 10.06
N TRP A 636 25.71 -20.80 8.94
CA TRP A 636 26.73 -21.71 8.45
C TRP A 636 27.96 -21.01 7.87
N ASN A 637 29.06 -21.76 7.81
CA ASN A 637 30.30 -21.40 7.15
C ASN A 637 30.98 -22.66 6.59
N ARG A 638 32.14 -22.50 5.94
CA ARG A 638 32.92 -23.67 5.44
C ARG A 638 33.42 -24.65 6.52
N GLN A 639 33.38 -24.30 7.81
CA GLN A 639 33.81 -25.16 8.91
C GLN A 639 32.67 -25.97 9.54
N GLY A 640 31.41 -25.51 9.43
CA GLY A 640 30.23 -26.17 9.98
C GLY A 640 29.03 -25.23 10.07
N LEU A 641 28.08 -25.58 10.93
CA LEU A 641 26.84 -24.83 11.17
C LEU A 641 26.52 -24.71 12.66
N GLU A 642 25.72 -23.69 13.00
CA GLU A 642 25.18 -23.41 14.33
C GLU A 642 23.65 -23.23 14.19
N ILE A 643 22.86 -23.98 14.96
CA ILE A 643 21.40 -23.85 15.02
C ILE A 643 21.02 -23.16 16.33
N TYR A 644 20.14 -22.18 16.25
CA TYR A 644 19.69 -21.38 17.38
C TYR A 644 18.18 -21.44 17.50
N ARG A 645 17.68 -21.95 18.63
CA ARG A 645 16.26 -21.98 18.95
C ARG A 645 15.78 -20.62 19.45
N GLY A 646 14.68 -20.11 18.91
CA GLY A 646 14.00 -18.91 19.39
C GLY A 646 13.25 -19.20 20.70
N VAL A 647 13.68 -18.59 21.80
CA VAL A 647 13.03 -18.77 23.12
C VAL A 647 12.06 -17.63 23.48
N GLY A 648 11.82 -16.71 22.53
CA GLY A 648 10.93 -15.57 22.65
C GLY A 648 11.61 -14.29 23.12
N ASN A 649 10.93 -13.15 23.03
CA ASN A 649 11.46 -11.81 23.33
C ASN A 649 12.77 -11.45 22.58
N GLY A 650 13.02 -12.05 21.41
CA GLY A 650 14.26 -11.87 20.64
C GLY A 650 15.49 -12.56 21.25
N GLU A 651 15.30 -13.51 22.18
CA GLU A 651 16.37 -14.32 22.74
C GLU A 651 16.51 -15.66 21.97
N PHE A 652 17.76 -16.09 21.79
CA PHE A 652 18.14 -17.26 21.01
C PHE A 652 19.07 -18.17 21.82
N SER A 653 18.81 -19.47 21.82
CA SER A 653 19.62 -20.49 22.50
C SER A 653 20.35 -21.35 21.47
N LEU A 654 21.67 -21.49 21.58
CA LEU A 654 22.44 -22.43 20.74
C LEU A 654 22.02 -23.87 21.05
N GLU A 655 21.77 -24.66 20.01
CA GLU A 655 21.43 -26.07 20.12
C GLU A 655 22.67 -26.96 19.88
N GLU A 656 23.11 -27.65 20.93
CA GLU A 656 24.23 -28.60 20.89
C GLU A 656 23.74 -30.02 20.51
N ASP A 657 24.53 -30.76 19.71
CA ASP A 657 24.27 -32.15 19.29
C ASP A 657 22.90 -32.42 18.60
N ILE A 658 22.26 -31.38 18.04
CA ILE A 658 20.97 -31.49 17.32
C ILE A 658 21.11 -32.18 15.95
N ILE A 659 22.26 -32.03 15.27
CA ILE A 659 22.59 -32.70 14.00
C ILE A 659 23.58 -33.85 14.25
N GLU A 660 23.31 -35.06 13.73
CA GLU A 660 24.11 -36.24 14.08
C GLU A 660 25.57 -36.18 13.61
N ALA A 661 25.83 -35.49 12.48
CA ALA A 661 27.17 -35.22 11.98
C ALA A 661 27.16 -34.00 11.04
N SER A 662 27.59 -32.83 11.52
CA SER A 662 27.70 -31.62 10.69
C SER A 662 28.71 -31.82 9.53
N PRO A 663 28.32 -31.56 8.28
CA PRO A 663 29.23 -31.62 7.16
C PRO A 663 30.20 -30.42 7.15
N THR A 664 31.32 -30.56 6.45
CA THR A 664 32.34 -29.50 6.28
C THR A 664 32.45 -29.06 4.81
N ASP A 665 32.95 -27.86 4.56
CA ASP A 665 32.91 -27.17 3.25
C ASP A 665 31.47 -26.97 2.75
N ILE A 666 30.58 -26.58 3.67
CA ILE A 666 29.23 -26.11 3.38
C ILE A 666 29.32 -24.89 2.46
N ARG A 667 28.46 -24.87 1.43
CA ARG A 667 28.31 -23.78 0.47
C ARG A 667 26.97 -23.09 0.62
N GLN A 668 25.91 -23.88 0.79
CA GLN A 668 24.54 -23.40 0.87
C GLN A 668 23.71 -24.32 1.77
N CYS A 669 22.78 -23.75 2.52
CA CYS A 669 21.73 -24.48 3.22
C CYS A 669 20.35 -24.04 2.69
N ARG A 670 19.40 -24.98 2.64
CA ARG A 670 17.97 -24.75 2.38
C ARG A 670 17.16 -25.61 3.33
N VAL A 671 15.90 -25.21 3.52
CA VAL A 671 14.93 -25.93 4.34
C VAL A 671 13.63 -26.04 3.56
N ASP A 672 12.95 -27.17 3.65
CA ASP A 672 11.66 -27.44 3.00
C ASP A 672 11.04 -28.71 3.62
N ASP A 673 9.74 -28.92 3.47
CA ASP A 673 9.02 -30.15 3.89
C ASP A 673 9.22 -31.23 2.81
N VAL A 674 10.47 -31.66 2.64
CA VAL A 674 10.90 -32.41 1.44
C VAL A 674 10.20 -33.76 1.35
N ASP A 675 9.95 -34.45 2.47
CA ASP A 675 9.21 -35.70 2.49
C ASP A 675 7.70 -35.57 2.81
N ALA A 676 7.19 -34.34 2.88
CA ALA A 676 5.77 -34.03 3.06
C ALA A 676 5.15 -34.71 4.30
N ASP A 677 5.92 -34.80 5.39
CA ASP A 677 5.47 -35.32 6.69
C ASP A 677 5.05 -34.22 7.69
N GLY A 678 5.39 -32.96 7.40
CA GLY A 678 4.90 -31.78 8.10
C GLY A 678 5.90 -30.97 8.90
N ASP A 679 7.19 -31.32 8.89
CA ASP A 679 8.25 -30.48 9.43
C ASP A 679 9.33 -30.16 8.40
N LEU A 680 10.18 -29.16 8.71
CA LEU A 680 11.15 -28.64 7.76
C LEU A 680 12.46 -29.42 7.84
N ASP A 681 12.76 -30.17 6.78
CA ASP A 681 14.04 -30.87 6.57
C ASP A 681 15.19 -29.89 6.30
N LEU A 682 16.42 -30.34 6.53
CA LEU A 682 17.63 -29.55 6.25
C LEU A 682 18.42 -30.12 5.07
N LEU A 683 18.50 -29.35 3.98
CA LEU A 683 19.32 -29.68 2.81
C LEU A 683 20.62 -28.88 2.83
N ILE A 684 21.76 -29.56 2.69
CA ILE A 684 23.10 -28.95 2.78
C ILE A 684 23.91 -29.27 1.53
N ALA A 685 24.24 -28.24 0.75
CA ALA A 685 25.18 -28.34 -0.36
C ALA A 685 26.63 -28.18 0.10
N THR A 686 27.48 -29.08 -0.35
CA THR A 686 28.93 -29.09 -0.14
C THR A 686 29.65 -29.25 -1.49
N SER A 687 30.98 -29.19 -1.49
CA SER A 687 31.76 -29.58 -2.68
C SER A 687 31.65 -31.05 -3.09
N GLN A 688 30.99 -31.90 -2.29
CA GLN A 688 30.82 -33.33 -2.54
C GLN A 688 29.41 -33.68 -3.07
N GLY A 689 28.46 -32.74 -3.05
CA GLY A 689 27.05 -32.96 -3.40
C GLY A 689 26.10 -32.29 -2.41
N ILE A 690 24.82 -32.65 -2.48
CA ILE A 690 23.78 -32.24 -1.52
C ILE A 690 23.46 -33.43 -0.62
N SER A 691 23.51 -33.21 0.69
CA SER A 691 22.99 -34.13 1.72
C SER A 691 21.67 -33.60 2.25
N ILE A 692 20.71 -34.50 2.50
CA ILE A 692 19.39 -34.20 3.07
C ILE A 692 19.35 -34.83 4.46
N TYR A 693 18.93 -34.04 5.45
CA TYR A 693 18.80 -34.47 6.83
C TYR A 693 17.32 -34.39 7.22
N ASP A 694 16.74 -35.56 7.49
CA ASP A 694 15.36 -35.70 7.99
C ASP A 694 15.23 -34.92 9.31
N ASN A 695 14.18 -34.13 9.47
CA ASN A 695 13.80 -33.55 10.74
C ASN A 695 13.08 -34.60 11.60
N GLN A 696 13.82 -35.22 12.52
CA GLN A 696 13.27 -36.29 13.35
C GLN A 696 12.49 -35.72 14.53
N GLY A 697 11.28 -35.24 14.24
CA GLY A 697 10.18 -35.14 15.18
C GLY A 697 9.58 -33.75 15.38
N GLY A 698 9.88 -32.76 14.53
CA GLY A 698 9.21 -31.45 14.53
C GLY A 698 7.69 -31.56 14.40
N ASN A 699 7.24 -32.50 13.56
CA ASN A 699 5.85 -32.87 13.28
C ASN A 699 5.09 -33.49 14.48
N GLN A 700 5.73 -33.64 15.64
CA GLN A 700 5.04 -33.83 16.92
C GLN A 700 4.22 -32.60 17.32
N ASN A 701 4.65 -31.41 16.89
CA ASN A 701 3.85 -30.21 16.83
C ASN A 701 3.14 -30.11 15.47
N HIS A 702 1.99 -29.46 15.46
CA HIS A 702 1.21 -29.21 14.26
C HIS A 702 1.81 -28.08 13.42
N TRP A 703 1.48 -28.04 12.14
CA TRP A 703 1.90 -27.02 11.18
C TRP A 703 0.73 -26.58 10.30
N LEU A 704 0.97 -25.58 9.46
CA LEU A 704 0.11 -25.19 8.34
C LEU A 704 0.99 -24.71 7.18
N ASN A 705 0.96 -25.44 6.07
CA ASN A 705 1.46 -24.93 4.79
C ASN A 705 0.37 -24.08 4.11
N ILE A 706 0.75 -22.94 3.54
CA ILE A 706 -0.13 -22.06 2.77
C ILE A 706 0.47 -21.83 1.38
N ARG A 707 -0.32 -22.07 0.34
CA ARG A 707 0.00 -21.67 -1.04
C ARG A 707 -0.88 -20.50 -1.44
N LEU A 708 -0.30 -19.35 -1.77
CA LEU A 708 -1.04 -18.26 -2.40
C LEU A 708 -1.07 -18.47 -3.91
N LEU A 709 -2.24 -18.28 -4.51
CA LEU A 709 -2.46 -18.44 -5.96
C LEU A 709 -3.31 -17.27 -6.48
N ALA A 710 -3.00 -16.73 -7.65
CA ALA A 710 -3.90 -15.81 -8.35
C ALA A 710 -5.16 -16.56 -8.87
N GLU A 711 -6.36 -16.00 -8.71
CA GLU A 711 -7.60 -16.61 -9.20
C GLU A 711 -7.64 -16.59 -10.73
N GLN A 712 -7.76 -17.78 -11.34
CA GLN A 712 -7.92 -17.93 -12.78
C GLN A 712 -9.36 -17.63 -13.21
N GLU A 713 -9.57 -17.26 -14.48
CA GLU A 713 -10.85 -16.69 -14.90
C GLU A 713 -12.01 -17.69 -15.08
N LYS A 714 -13.16 -17.35 -14.47
CA LYS A 714 -14.26 -18.33 -14.32
C LYS A 714 -15.04 -18.46 -15.64
N GLY A 715 -14.91 -19.61 -16.29
CA GLY A 715 -15.62 -19.91 -17.54
C GLY A 715 -14.97 -19.30 -18.80
N GLY A 716 -13.73 -18.84 -18.70
CA GLY A 716 -12.89 -18.57 -19.86
C GLY A 716 -12.17 -19.84 -20.32
N ALA A 717 -11.88 -19.95 -21.61
CA ALA A 717 -10.95 -20.96 -22.15
C ALA A 717 -9.48 -20.50 -22.07
N SER A 718 -9.19 -19.48 -21.27
CA SER A 718 -7.86 -18.90 -21.06
C SER A 718 -7.41 -19.31 -19.65
N PRO A 719 -6.26 -20.00 -19.48
CA PRO A 719 -5.70 -20.32 -18.16
C PRO A 719 -5.02 -19.11 -17.49
N ASP A 720 -5.00 -17.97 -18.18
CA ASP A 720 -4.36 -16.71 -17.82
C ASP A 720 -4.88 -16.19 -16.45
N PRO A 721 -4.02 -15.93 -15.44
CA PRO A 721 -4.44 -15.38 -14.16
C PRO A 721 -5.06 -13.98 -14.30
N GLY A 722 -5.86 -13.59 -13.31
CA GLY A 722 -6.57 -12.30 -13.30
C GLY A 722 -5.71 -11.04 -13.47
N GLY A 723 -4.38 -11.14 -13.30
CA GLY A 723 -3.43 -10.05 -13.59
C GLY A 723 -3.46 -8.90 -12.58
N ARG A 724 -3.93 -9.17 -11.36
CA ARG A 724 -4.03 -8.20 -10.25
C ARG A 724 -2.91 -8.34 -9.20
N VAL A 725 -2.31 -9.53 -9.13
CA VAL A 725 -1.19 -9.92 -8.26
C VAL A 725 -0.35 -10.95 -9.02
N ASN A 726 0.94 -11.04 -8.73
CA ASN A 726 1.78 -12.12 -9.26
C ASN A 726 1.30 -13.49 -8.75
N TYR A 727 1.55 -14.54 -9.53
CA TYR A 727 0.82 -15.81 -9.37
C TYR A 727 0.94 -16.44 -7.97
N HIS A 728 2.15 -16.48 -7.41
CA HIS A 728 2.40 -17.04 -6.07
C HIS A 728 2.28 -16.00 -4.93
N GLY A 729 1.83 -14.78 -5.23
CA GLY A 729 1.72 -13.71 -4.25
C GLY A 729 3.06 -13.31 -3.60
N ILE A 730 4.20 -13.52 -4.26
CA ILE A 730 5.52 -13.14 -3.76
C ILE A 730 5.55 -11.65 -3.40
N GLY A 731 6.10 -11.33 -2.22
CA GLY A 731 6.08 -10.00 -1.61
C GLY A 731 4.84 -9.70 -0.76
N SER A 732 3.81 -10.56 -0.76
CA SER A 732 2.63 -10.43 0.12
C SER A 732 2.98 -10.76 1.57
N LEU A 733 2.23 -10.19 2.51
CA LEU A 733 2.33 -10.47 3.94
C LEU A 733 1.23 -11.43 4.40
N LEU A 734 1.63 -12.56 4.99
CA LEU A 734 0.75 -13.47 5.73
C LEU A 734 0.84 -13.18 7.24
N GLU A 735 -0.28 -12.75 7.82
CA GLU A 735 -0.43 -12.54 9.27
C GLU A 735 -1.27 -13.69 9.87
N LEU A 736 -0.61 -14.67 10.48
CA LEU A 736 -1.28 -15.80 11.14
C LEU A 736 -1.54 -15.48 12.61
N ARG A 737 -2.74 -15.82 13.09
CA ARG A 737 -3.11 -15.72 14.52
C ARG A 737 -3.41 -17.10 15.10
N ARG A 738 -2.80 -17.38 16.25
CA ARG A 738 -2.97 -18.60 17.05
C ARG A 738 -3.16 -18.24 18.53
N GLY A 739 -4.40 -18.10 18.98
CA GLY A 739 -4.74 -17.63 20.33
C GLY A 739 -4.17 -16.23 20.64
N ASN A 740 -3.11 -16.19 21.45
CA ASN A 740 -2.35 -14.97 21.79
C ASN A 740 -1.10 -14.76 20.91
N GLN A 741 -0.68 -15.76 20.13
CA GLN A 741 0.44 -15.64 19.19
C GLN A 741 -0.03 -14.99 17.89
N TYR A 742 0.88 -14.18 17.35
CA TYR A 742 0.79 -13.47 16.08
C TYR A 742 2.10 -13.79 15.37
N ILE A 743 2.02 -14.33 14.16
CA ILE A 743 3.18 -14.81 13.40
C ILE A 743 3.09 -14.19 12.00
N PRO A 744 3.88 -13.14 11.70
CA PRO A 744 3.96 -12.56 10.37
C PRO A 744 5.03 -13.27 9.54
N GLN A 745 4.76 -13.53 8.27
CA GLN A 745 5.76 -13.97 7.28
C GLN A 745 5.54 -13.26 5.94
N ILE A 746 6.64 -12.97 5.23
CA ILE A 746 6.59 -12.53 3.83
C ILE A 746 6.60 -13.75 2.93
N VAL A 747 5.74 -13.76 1.91
CA VAL A 747 5.69 -14.82 0.91
C VAL A 747 6.86 -14.68 -0.06
N THR A 748 7.72 -15.69 -0.11
CA THR A 748 8.96 -15.71 -0.93
C THR A 748 9.00 -16.84 -1.96
N GLY A 749 7.94 -17.64 -2.10
CA GLY A 749 7.88 -18.80 -3.00
C GLY A 749 6.49 -19.46 -2.99
N GLN A 750 6.38 -20.65 -3.59
CA GLN A 750 5.12 -21.38 -3.76
C GLN A 750 4.43 -21.78 -2.43
N VAL A 751 5.19 -22.04 -1.37
CA VAL A 751 4.71 -22.49 -0.05
C VAL A 751 5.23 -21.56 1.03
N THR A 752 4.37 -21.20 1.98
CA THR A 752 4.74 -20.54 3.23
C THR A 752 4.36 -21.42 4.42
N HIS A 753 5.33 -21.76 5.27
CA HIS A 753 5.18 -22.75 6.35
C HIS A 753 5.05 -22.08 7.72
N PHE A 754 4.08 -22.51 8.52
CA PHE A 754 3.86 -22.02 9.89
C PHE A 754 3.78 -23.16 10.91
N GLY A 755 4.62 -23.11 11.95
CA GLY A 755 4.43 -23.93 13.14
C GLY A 755 3.20 -23.52 13.96
N LEU A 756 2.39 -24.50 14.36
CA LEU A 756 1.17 -24.35 15.17
C LEU A 756 1.34 -24.89 16.61
N GLY A 757 2.50 -25.44 16.94
CA GLY A 757 2.80 -26.02 18.24
C GLY A 757 1.78 -27.13 18.59
N PRO A 758 1.30 -27.21 19.84
CA PRO A 758 0.32 -28.21 20.23
C PRO A 758 -1.13 -27.89 19.77
N GLN A 759 -1.36 -26.87 18.93
CA GLN A 759 -2.71 -26.50 18.47
C GLN A 759 -2.98 -27.07 17.06
N PRO A 760 -4.02 -27.91 16.87
CA PRO A 760 -4.30 -28.55 15.58
C PRO A 760 -5.02 -27.63 14.57
N GLN A 761 -5.28 -26.36 14.91
CA GLN A 761 -5.96 -25.40 14.06
C GLN A 761 -5.63 -23.97 14.50
N VAL A 762 -5.64 -23.03 13.55
CA VAL A 762 -5.53 -21.58 13.75
C VAL A 762 -6.88 -20.89 13.63
N GLU A 763 -7.10 -19.80 14.36
CA GLU A 763 -8.37 -19.08 14.30
C GLU A 763 -8.52 -18.24 13.03
N ARG A 764 -7.41 -17.67 12.51
CA ARG A 764 -7.42 -16.77 11.35
C ARG A 764 -6.04 -16.62 10.73
N VAL A 765 -6.02 -16.51 9.40
CA VAL A 765 -4.91 -15.96 8.62
C VAL A 765 -5.43 -14.73 7.88
N ARG A 766 -4.65 -13.65 7.84
CA ARG A 766 -4.87 -12.53 6.92
C ARG A 766 -3.74 -12.49 5.91
N ILE A 767 -4.10 -12.19 4.68
CA ILE A 767 -3.19 -11.84 3.60
C ILE A 767 -3.32 -10.32 3.42
N VAL A 768 -2.18 -9.63 3.32
CA VAL A 768 -2.10 -8.35 2.61
C VAL A 768 -1.32 -8.63 1.34
N TRP A 769 -2.05 -8.71 0.22
CA TRP A 769 -1.48 -9.04 -1.08
C TRP A 769 -0.51 -7.94 -1.53
N ALA A 770 0.43 -8.27 -2.42
CA ALA A 770 1.44 -7.33 -2.95
C ALA A 770 0.88 -6.08 -3.67
N ASN A 771 -0.43 -6.06 -3.97
CA ASN A 771 -1.14 -4.89 -4.51
C ASN A 771 -1.90 -4.06 -3.43
N GLY A 772 -1.73 -4.39 -2.15
CA GLY A 772 -2.41 -3.77 -1.01
C GLY A 772 -3.76 -4.38 -0.61
N PHE A 773 -4.32 -5.32 -1.39
CA PHE A 773 -5.62 -5.94 -1.10
C PHE A 773 -5.57 -6.77 0.20
N PRO A 774 -6.43 -6.51 1.20
CA PRO A 774 -6.50 -7.32 2.42
C PRO A 774 -7.52 -8.45 2.28
N GLN A 775 -7.14 -9.69 2.58
CA GLN A 775 -8.02 -10.86 2.54
C GLN A 775 -7.94 -11.64 3.85
N ASN A 776 -9.07 -11.83 4.54
CA ASN A 776 -9.14 -12.56 5.81
C ASN A 776 -9.73 -13.97 5.59
N ILE A 777 -9.00 -15.01 5.99
CA ILE A 777 -9.48 -16.40 6.04
C ILE A 777 -9.67 -16.81 7.50
N ILE A 778 -10.90 -17.18 7.87
CA ILE A 778 -11.23 -17.66 9.21
C ILE A 778 -11.07 -19.18 9.24
N ALA A 779 -10.36 -19.69 10.25
CA ALA A 779 -10.16 -21.12 10.49
C ALA A 779 -9.79 -21.92 9.22
N PRO A 780 -8.66 -21.57 8.55
CA PRO A 780 -8.24 -22.27 7.33
C PRO A 780 -8.09 -23.77 7.55
N GLU A 781 -8.28 -24.54 6.47
CA GLU A 781 -7.99 -25.96 6.44
C GLU A 781 -6.47 -26.20 6.52
N ALA A 782 -6.03 -27.42 6.86
CA ALA A 782 -4.62 -27.78 6.77
C ALA A 782 -4.18 -27.78 5.29
N ASP A 783 -2.92 -27.45 5.04
CA ASP A 783 -2.30 -27.37 3.70
C ASP A 783 -3.12 -26.54 2.69
N ALA A 784 -3.54 -25.34 3.11
CA ALA A 784 -4.49 -24.51 2.39
C ALA A 784 -3.93 -23.90 1.10
N HIS A 785 -4.64 -24.09 -0.01
CA HIS A 785 -4.48 -23.27 -1.21
C HIS A 785 -5.43 -22.08 -1.11
N ILE A 786 -4.90 -20.86 -1.07
CA ILE A 786 -5.68 -19.62 -0.95
C ILE A 786 -5.56 -18.81 -2.23
N CYS A 787 -6.64 -18.81 -3.00
CA CYS A 787 -6.81 -17.93 -4.15
C CYS A 787 -6.96 -16.46 -3.73
N ASP A 788 -6.49 -15.51 -4.54
CA ASP A 788 -6.97 -14.13 -4.48
C ASP A 788 -8.50 -14.07 -4.73
N GLN A 789 -9.15 -12.98 -4.31
CA GLN A 789 -10.59 -12.82 -4.51
C GLN A 789 -10.86 -11.85 -5.64
N LYS A 790 -11.76 -12.21 -6.56
CA LYS A 790 -12.45 -11.27 -7.45
C LYS A 790 -13.35 -10.30 -6.68
N LEU A 791 -12.70 -9.38 -5.97
CA LEU A 791 -13.28 -8.13 -5.53
C LEU A 791 -12.78 -7.01 -6.44
N LEU A 792 -13.70 -6.17 -6.87
CA LEU A 792 -13.39 -4.97 -7.63
C LEU A 792 -12.76 -3.95 -6.66
N LEU A 793 -11.48 -3.60 -6.85
CA LEU A 793 -10.74 -2.73 -5.92
C LEU A 793 -11.27 -1.29 -5.89
N GLY A 794 -11.75 -0.81 -7.04
CA GLY A 794 -12.39 0.49 -7.23
C GLY A 794 -13.35 0.46 -8.43
N SER A 795 -14.45 1.21 -8.36
CA SER A 795 -15.49 1.25 -9.38
C SER A 795 -16.47 2.43 -9.30
N CYS A 796 -16.30 3.31 -8.30
CA CYS A 796 -17.15 4.41 -7.87
C CYS A 796 -18.13 4.15 -6.70
N PRO A 797 -18.49 5.19 -5.91
CA PRO A 797 -19.45 5.14 -4.79
C PRO A 797 -20.88 4.74 -5.21
N TYR A 798 -21.62 4.13 -4.29
CA TYR A 798 -22.92 3.52 -4.56
C TYR A 798 -24.11 4.32 -4.03
N LEU A 799 -25.20 4.29 -4.80
CA LEU A 799 -26.49 4.88 -4.45
C LEU A 799 -27.51 3.80 -4.05
N TYR A 800 -28.11 3.95 -2.87
CA TYR A 800 -29.29 3.18 -2.47
C TYR A 800 -30.51 4.07 -2.25
N THR A 801 -31.68 3.53 -2.53
CA THR A 801 -32.97 4.23 -2.50
C THR A 801 -34.01 3.44 -1.71
N TRP A 802 -34.91 4.12 -0.99
CA TRP A 802 -35.95 3.45 -0.21
C TRP A 802 -37.16 3.09 -1.08
N ASN A 803 -37.37 1.80 -1.36
CA ASN A 803 -38.45 1.33 -2.25
C ASN A 803 -39.84 1.26 -1.57
N GLY A 804 -39.93 1.55 -0.26
CA GLY A 804 -41.14 1.40 0.54
C GLY A 804 -41.03 0.34 1.64
N GLU A 805 -40.15 -0.65 1.47
CA GLU A 805 -39.94 -1.78 2.38
C GLU A 805 -38.49 -1.91 2.86
N GLU A 806 -37.52 -1.68 1.97
CA GLU A 806 -36.08 -1.70 2.26
C GLU A 806 -35.30 -0.66 1.43
N PHE A 807 -34.00 -0.53 1.71
CA PHE A 807 -33.08 0.20 0.84
C PHE A 807 -32.54 -0.76 -0.22
N VAL A 808 -32.76 -0.43 -1.49
CA VAL A 808 -32.30 -1.20 -2.65
C VAL A 808 -31.20 -0.46 -3.39
N PHE A 809 -30.26 -1.21 -3.96
CA PHE A 809 -29.22 -0.66 -4.84
C PHE A 809 -29.86 -0.05 -6.08
N ALA A 810 -29.52 1.20 -6.39
CA ALA A 810 -30.00 1.90 -7.58
C ALA A 810 -28.92 1.89 -8.69
N THR A 811 -27.77 2.52 -8.43
CA THR A 811 -26.64 2.59 -9.38
C THR A 811 -25.36 3.11 -8.69
N ASP A 812 -24.23 3.09 -9.39
CA ASP A 812 -22.96 3.74 -9.05
C ASP A 812 -22.86 5.18 -9.60
N LEU A 813 -22.15 6.06 -8.89
CA LEU A 813 -22.09 7.52 -9.09
C LEU A 813 -20.65 8.00 -9.39
N CYS A 814 -20.47 9.00 -10.24
CA CYS A 814 -19.17 9.63 -10.59
C CYS A 814 -18.28 8.82 -11.55
N TRP A 815 -18.81 7.80 -12.26
CA TRP A 815 -18.04 7.00 -13.23
C TRP A 815 -17.45 7.83 -14.36
N ALA A 816 -18.11 8.93 -14.75
CA ALA A 816 -17.56 9.88 -15.73
C ALA A 816 -16.47 10.80 -15.18
N ALA A 817 -16.12 10.73 -13.89
CA ALA A 817 -15.26 11.67 -13.17
C ALA A 817 -14.10 11.04 -12.35
N PRO A 818 -13.37 10.02 -12.86
CA PRO A 818 -12.25 9.43 -12.14
C PRO A 818 -11.08 10.43 -12.03
N LEU A 819 -10.34 10.36 -10.92
CA LEU A 819 -9.17 11.17 -10.66
C LEU A 819 -7.90 10.32 -10.67
N GLY A 820 -6.96 10.64 -11.55
CA GLY A 820 -5.61 10.05 -11.51
C GLY A 820 -5.51 8.62 -12.07
N LEU A 821 -6.64 7.99 -12.42
CA LEU A 821 -6.70 6.73 -13.16
C LEU A 821 -5.90 6.85 -14.47
N LYS A 822 -5.08 5.84 -14.75
CA LYS A 822 -4.23 5.77 -15.94
C LYS A 822 -4.73 4.71 -16.92
N PHE A 823 -4.72 5.04 -18.20
CA PHE A 823 -4.85 4.10 -19.32
C PHE A 823 -3.50 3.61 -19.85
N ALA A 824 -2.42 4.37 -19.59
CA ALA A 824 -1.02 4.04 -19.88
C ALA A 824 -0.11 4.93 -19.01
N ASP A 825 1.20 4.67 -18.98
CA ASP A 825 2.17 5.34 -18.07
C ASP A 825 1.99 6.88 -17.95
N ASP A 826 1.78 7.57 -19.08
CA ASP A 826 1.57 9.03 -19.19
C ASP A 826 0.14 9.44 -19.66
N VAL A 827 -0.83 8.53 -19.67
CA VAL A 827 -2.18 8.79 -20.22
C VAL A 827 -3.24 8.66 -19.13
N TYR A 828 -3.71 9.79 -18.62
CA TYR A 828 -4.77 9.86 -17.61
C TYR A 828 -6.18 9.82 -18.23
N ALA A 829 -7.13 9.25 -17.48
CA ALA A 829 -8.53 9.30 -17.85
C ALA A 829 -9.09 10.75 -17.79
N PRO A 830 -9.89 11.18 -18.77
CA PRO A 830 -10.54 12.48 -18.72
C PRO A 830 -11.70 12.47 -17.72
N SER A 831 -11.77 13.51 -16.88
CA SER A 831 -12.79 13.64 -15.84
C SER A 831 -13.88 14.64 -16.21
N ARG A 832 -15.16 14.26 -16.03
CA ARG A 832 -16.37 15.07 -16.22
C ARG A 832 -17.23 15.00 -14.96
N ALA A 833 -17.04 15.98 -14.07
CA ALA A 833 -17.52 16.02 -12.69
C ALA A 833 -19.04 15.96 -12.45
N TRP A 834 -19.91 15.77 -13.44
CA TRP A 834 -21.36 15.87 -13.25
C TRP A 834 -22.10 14.72 -13.93
N GLU A 835 -23.16 14.24 -13.31
CA GLU A 835 -23.99 13.16 -13.86
C GLU A 835 -25.48 13.40 -13.62
N TYR A 836 -26.33 12.74 -14.40
CA TYR A 836 -27.79 12.87 -14.34
C TYR A 836 -28.41 11.49 -14.45
N LEU A 837 -28.48 10.82 -13.30
CA LEU A 837 -28.79 9.39 -13.21
C LEU A 837 -30.28 9.19 -12.92
N LYS A 838 -30.89 8.22 -13.60
CA LYS A 838 -32.32 7.92 -13.42
C LYS A 838 -32.53 7.07 -12.17
N VAL A 839 -33.60 7.35 -11.44
CA VAL A 839 -34.13 6.49 -10.37
C VAL A 839 -35.62 6.31 -10.62
N ASP A 840 -36.06 5.06 -10.73
CA ASP A 840 -37.46 4.74 -11.01
C ASP A 840 -38.37 5.06 -9.82
N GLY A 841 -39.62 5.42 -10.11
CA GLY A 841 -40.59 5.83 -9.11
C GLY A 841 -40.91 4.77 -8.06
N ASP A 842 -40.81 3.48 -8.40
CA ASP A 842 -40.99 2.36 -7.47
C ASP A 842 -39.78 2.11 -6.57
N GLN A 843 -38.56 2.40 -7.05
CA GLN A 843 -37.33 2.36 -6.27
C GLN A 843 -37.24 3.48 -5.21
N LEU A 844 -37.94 4.60 -5.39
CA LEU A 844 -37.89 5.74 -4.47
C LEU A 844 -39.27 6.20 -3.96
N GLN A 845 -39.68 5.63 -2.83
CA GLN A 845 -40.92 5.95 -2.12
C GLN A 845 -40.71 6.91 -0.93
N PRO A 846 -41.75 7.67 -0.52
CA PRO A 846 -41.68 8.51 0.68
C PRO A 846 -41.46 7.71 1.97
N ARG A 847 -40.51 8.16 2.80
CA ARG A 847 -40.26 7.63 4.15
C ARG A 847 -40.16 8.78 5.16
N ASP A 848 -40.93 8.70 6.23
CA ASP A 848 -40.94 9.68 7.34
C ASP A 848 -41.16 11.15 6.91
N GLY A 849 -41.84 11.37 5.78
CA GLY A 849 -42.14 12.70 5.24
C GLY A 849 -41.08 13.29 4.29
N SER A 850 -40.10 12.49 3.87
CA SER A 850 -39.06 12.83 2.89
C SER A 850 -38.84 11.70 1.88
N TYR A 851 -38.13 11.96 0.79
CA TYR A 851 -37.44 10.92 0.03
C TYR A 851 -36.07 10.70 0.66
N GLN A 852 -35.65 9.44 0.85
CA GLN A 852 -34.41 9.08 1.52
C GLN A 852 -33.50 8.29 0.58
N LEU A 853 -32.25 8.73 0.45
CA LEU A 853 -31.22 8.14 -0.38
C LEU A 853 -29.96 7.96 0.47
N GLN A 854 -29.20 6.90 0.22
CA GLN A 854 -27.93 6.64 0.87
C GLN A 854 -26.83 6.67 -0.19
N VAL A 855 -25.77 7.43 0.05
CA VAL A 855 -24.55 7.37 -0.75
C VAL A 855 -23.47 6.74 0.12
N THR A 856 -22.91 5.62 -0.31
CA THR A 856 -21.89 4.88 0.45
C THR A 856 -20.60 4.78 -0.34
N GLU A 857 -19.47 4.80 0.36
CA GLU A 857 -18.22 4.34 -0.21
C GLU A 857 -17.93 2.92 0.29
N GLU A 858 -17.88 1.95 -0.62
CA GLU A 858 -17.80 0.51 -0.30
C GLU A 858 -16.42 -0.07 -0.68
N LEU A 859 -15.70 0.59 -1.58
CA LEU A 859 -14.46 0.10 -2.18
C LEU A 859 -13.24 0.86 -1.63
N TRP A 860 -12.05 0.59 -2.19
CA TRP A 860 -10.81 1.24 -1.77
C TRP A 860 -10.67 2.61 -2.43
N GLU A 861 -11.60 3.53 -2.14
CA GLU A 861 -11.75 4.79 -2.87
C GLU A 861 -12.04 5.96 -1.93
N ALA A 862 -11.88 7.18 -2.45
CA ALA A 862 -12.42 8.40 -1.87
C ALA A 862 -13.31 9.14 -2.88
N ALA A 863 -14.56 9.35 -2.50
CA ALA A 863 -15.52 10.10 -3.29
C ALA A 863 -15.69 11.54 -2.79
N TYR A 864 -15.75 12.47 -3.72
CA TYR A 864 -15.78 13.92 -3.50
C TYR A 864 -17.09 14.49 -4.06
N PHE A 865 -18.00 14.99 -3.22
CA PHE A 865 -19.29 15.54 -3.65
C PHE A 865 -19.37 17.05 -3.36
N ASP A 866 -19.42 17.86 -4.41
CA ASP A 866 -19.59 19.33 -4.36
C ASP A 866 -21.09 19.73 -4.43
N ARG A 867 -21.91 18.90 -5.08
CA ARG A 867 -23.37 19.09 -5.11
C ARG A 867 -24.09 17.77 -5.23
N ILE A 868 -25.23 17.63 -4.54
CA ILE A 868 -26.24 16.62 -4.86
C ILE A 868 -27.63 17.27 -4.83
N SER A 869 -28.38 17.16 -5.93
CA SER A 869 -29.81 17.49 -5.95
C SER A 869 -30.64 16.40 -6.63
N LEU A 870 -31.92 16.37 -6.28
CA LEU A 870 -32.88 15.38 -6.75
C LEU A 870 -34.02 16.09 -7.49
N ILE A 871 -34.30 15.66 -8.72
CA ILE A 871 -35.35 16.24 -9.56
C ILE A 871 -36.47 15.22 -9.68
N ALA A 872 -37.65 15.54 -9.15
CA ALA A 872 -38.86 14.79 -9.44
C ALA A 872 -39.32 15.11 -10.87
N VAL A 873 -39.64 14.08 -11.65
CA VAL A 873 -40.15 14.21 -13.03
C VAL A 873 -41.53 13.56 -13.07
N ASP A 874 -42.58 14.38 -13.13
CA ASP A 874 -43.94 13.88 -13.40
C ASP A 874 -44.14 13.75 -14.92
N HIS A 875 -44.68 12.62 -15.38
CA HIS A 875 -44.99 12.37 -16.80
C HIS A 875 -46.18 11.40 -16.96
N PRO A 876 -46.87 11.36 -18.12
CA PRO A 876 -47.93 10.40 -18.38
C PRO A 876 -47.49 8.96 -18.10
N ALA A 877 -48.36 8.15 -17.48
CA ALA A 877 -48.02 6.80 -17.04
C ALA A 877 -47.84 5.78 -18.19
N ASP A 878 -48.06 6.19 -19.44
CA ASP A 878 -47.77 5.45 -20.66
C ASP A 878 -46.54 6.00 -21.42
N VAL A 879 -45.71 6.79 -20.74
CA VAL A 879 -44.42 7.30 -21.22
C VAL A 879 -43.35 6.88 -20.24
N GLU A 880 -42.26 6.32 -20.74
CA GLU A 880 -41.02 6.13 -20.00
C GLU A 880 -40.08 7.32 -20.21
N ILE A 881 -39.28 7.63 -19.19
CA ILE A 881 -38.20 8.61 -19.31
C ILE A 881 -36.84 7.95 -19.26
N TYR A 882 -35.88 8.52 -19.97
CA TYR A 882 -34.47 8.14 -19.88
C TYR A 882 -33.60 9.40 -19.82
N THR A 883 -32.45 9.31 -19.15
CA THR A 883 -31.43 10.36 -19.17
C THR A 883 -30.23 9.92 -20.01
N ASN A 884 -29.23 10.80 -20.13
CA ASN A 884 -28.06 10.59 -20.96
C ASN A 884 -26.90 10.02 -20.11
N GLU A 885 -27.10 8.85 -19.52
CA GLU A 885 -26.26 8.25 -18.45
C GLU A 885 -24.91 7.69 -18.95
N LYS A 886 -24.40 8.21 -20.07
CA LYS A 886 -23.23 7.66 -20.75
C LYS A 886 -21.93 8.33 -20.33
N VAL A 887 -20.91 7.50 -20.23
CA VAL A 887 -19.53 7.92 -20.13
C VAL A 887 -19.09 8.50 -21.47
N GLY A 888 -18.31 9.58 -21.41
CA GLY A 888 -17.82 10.30 -22.59
C GLY A 888 -17.74 11.81 -22.37
N PRO A 889 -17.28 12.56 -23.41
CA PRO A 889 -17.12 14.00 -23.33
C PRO A 889 -18.47 14.71 -23.18
N ALA A 890 -18.43 15.92 -22.59
CA ALA A 890 -19.63 16.71 -22.29
C ALA A 890 -20.56 16.93 -23.49
N SER A 891 -20.01 17.10 -24.70
CA SER A 891 -20.76 17.27 -25.95
C SER A 891 -21.59 16.05 -26.36
N MET A 892 -21.31 14.87 -25.81
CA MET A 892 -22.10 13.67 -26.03
C MET A 892 -23.07 13.43 -24.87
N ALA A 893 -22.61 13.64 -23.63
CA ALA A 893 -23.34 13.34 -22.40
C ALA A 893 -24.26 14.49 -21.89
N GLU A 894 -24.58 15.49 -22.72
CA GLU A 894 -25.43 16.63 -22.35
C GLU A 894 -26.74 16.19 -21.67
N HIS A 895 -27.13 16.88 -20.59
CA HIS A 895 -28.37 16.59 -19.87
C HIS A 895 -29.59 16.76 -20.76
N LYS A 896 -30.31 15.67 -20.98
CA LYS A 896 -31.56 15.62 -21.73
C LYS A 896 -32.44 14.52 -21.15
N ILE A 897 -33.70 14.84 -20.91
CA ILE A 897 -34.74 13.86 -20.61
C ILE A 897 -35.34 13.42 -21.95
N PHE A 898 -35.16 12.15 -22.29
CA PHE A 898 -35.79 11.51 -23.45
C PHE A 898 -37.12 10.93 -23.01
N THR A 899 -38.20 11.20 -23.76
CA THR A 899 -39.54 10.66 -23.49
C THR A 899 -39.88 9.60 -24.53
N VAL A 900 -40.17 8.38 -24.09
CA VAL A 900 -40.41 7.22 -24.95
C VAL A 900 -41.82 6.68 -24.70
N ARG A 901 -42.66 6.66 -25.73
CA ARG A 901 -44.01 6.05 -25.74
C ARG A 901 -44.09 4.87 -26.72
N ASN A 902 -43.36 4.92 -27.82
CA ASN A 902 -43.41 3.92 -28.89
C ASN A 902 -42.04 3.24 -29.13
N PRO A 903 -41.49 2.48 -28.16
CA PRO A 903 -40.26 1.72 -28.39
C PRO A 903 -40.50 0.63 -29.43
N ARG A 904 -39.53 0.42 -30.31
CA ARG A 904 -39.50 -0.66 -31.32
C ARG A 904 -38.22 -1.47 -31.14
N SER A 905 -38.36 -2.76 -30.85
CA SER A 905 -37.23 -3.70 -30.83
C SER A 905 -36.60 -3.86 -32.22
N PRO A 906 -35.30 -4.23 -32.31
CA PRO A 906 -34.71 -4.73 -33.55
C PRO A 906 -35.50 -5.89 -34.16
N VAL A 907 -35.40 -6.06 -35.46
CA VAL A 907 -35.96 -7.21 -36.20
C VAL A 907 -35.12 -8.46 -35.99
N ALA A 908 -33.80 -8.29 -35.83
CA ALA A 908 -32.86 -9.33 -35.44
C ALA A 908 -31.65 -8.72 -34.72
N ALA A 909 -31.00 -9.51 -33.87
CA ALA A 909 -29.75 -9.16 -33.21
C ALA A 909 -28.83 -10.39 -33.22
N HIS A 910 -27.55 -10.21 -33.59
CA HIS A 910 -26.60 -11.34 -33.67
C HIS A 910 -25.21 -10.99 -33.16
N ASP A 911 -24.50 -11.99 -32.63
CA ASP A 911 -23.07 -11.93 -32.36
C ASP A 911 -22.21 -12.15 -33.62
N LYS A 912 -20.88 -12.09 -33.48
CA LYS A 912 -19.94 -12.29 -34.60
C LYS A 912 -19.94 -13.70 -35.22
N ARG A 913 -20.59 -14.68 -34.59
CA ARG A 913 -20.72 -16.09 -35.02
C ARG A 913 -22.10 -16.36 -35.64
N GLY A 914 -23.04 -15.42 -35.50
CA GLY A 914 -24.41 -15.55 -35.98
C GLY A 914 -25.35 -16.22 -34.98
N HIS A 915 -25.01 -16.26 -33.68
CA HIS A 915 -25.97 -16.59 -32.63
C HIS A 915 -27.03 -15.48 -32.54
N ASP A 916 -28.30 -15.85 -32.40
CA ASP A 916 -29.40 -14.91 -32.14
C ASP A 916 -29.31 -14.43 -30.69
N LEU A 917 -29.23 -13.11 -30.51
CA LEU A 917 -29.21 -12.42 -29.22
C LEU A 917 -30.50 -11.63 -28.97
N LEU A 918 -31.51 -11.73 -29.84
CA LEU A 918 -32.74 -10.95 -29.70
C LEU A 918 -33.56 -11.30 -28.44
N PRO A 919 -33.62 -12.57 -27.96
CA PRO A 919 -34.32 -12.90 -26.72
C PRO A 919 -33.77 -12.10 -25.51
N GLU A 920 -32.45 -12.16 -25.31
CA GLU A 920 -31.66 -11.53 -24.24
C GLU A 920 -31.51 -10.02 -24.37
N LEU A 921 -32.10 -9.40 -25.42
CA LEU A 921 -32.07 -7.96 -25.66
C LEU A 921 -33.48 -7.35 -25.74
N SER A 922 -34.52 -8.13 -25.41
CA SER A 922 -35.92 -7.76 -25.64
C SER A 922 -36.58 -7.04 -24.47
N LEU A 923 -36.05 -7.18 -23.25
CA LEU A 923 -36.63 -6.69 -21.99
C LEU A 923 -35.50 -6.23 -21.04
N ILE A 924 -35.80 -5.32 -20.12
CA ILE A 924 -34.90 -5.02 -19.00
C ILE A 924 -35.31 -5.95 -17.85
N ASP A 925 -34.70 -7.13 -17.76
CA ASP A 925 -35.01 -8.13 -16.73
C ASP A 925 -33.80 -8.78 -16.06
N GLY A 926 -32.58 -8.46 -16.51
CA GLY A 926 -31.32 -8.94 -15.96
C GLY A 926 -30.76 -10.21 -16.62
N ASP A 927 -31.35 -10.69 -17.73
CA ASP A 927 -30.83 -11.81 -18.53
C ASP A 927 -29.91 -11.31 -19.66
N PHE A 928 -28.73 -10.80 -19.28
CA PHE A 928 -27.83 -10.09 -20.19
C PHE A 928 -27.25 -10.96 -21.33
N ALA A 929 -27.31 -10.46 -22.56
CA ALA A 929 -26.57 -10.97 -23.70
C ALA A 929 -25.04 -10.80 -23.53
N LYS A 930 -24.29 -11.87 -23.83
CA LYS A 930 -22.82 -11.92 -23.90
C LYS A 930 -22.35 -12.07 -25.37
N PRO A 931 -21.89 -10.99 -26.04
CA PRO A 931 -21.53 -11.02 -27.47
C PRO A 931 -20.13 -11.62 -27.80
N PHE A 932 -19.44 -12.20 -26.81
CA PHE A 932 -18.08 -12.75 -26.93
C PHE A 932 -17.98 -14.12 -26.23
N GLU A 933 -17.03 -14.98 -26.63
CA GLU A 933 -16.69 -16.19 -25.86
C GLU A 933 -15.57 -15.92 -24.87
N GLN A 934 -14.42 -15.49 -25.38
CA GLN A 934 -13.16 -15.47 -24.64
C GLN A 934 -12.88 -14.10 -23.99
N ARG A 935 -12.79 -14.10 -22.66
CA ARG A 935 -12.07 -13.08 -21.89
C ARG A 935 -10.56 -13.29 -22.11
N ILE A 936 -9.83 -12.20 -22.32
CA ILE A 936 -8.36 -12.18 -22.42
C ILE A 936 -7.80 -11.85 -21.03
N LYS A 937 -8.17 -10.69 -20.48
CA LYS A 937 -7.94 -10.28 -19.07
C LYS A 937 -9.22 -9.60 -18.55
N GLN A 938 -9.31 -9.28 -17.25
CA GLN A 938 -10.46 -8.54 -16.69
C GLN A 938 -10.76 -7.28 -17.54
N GLY A 939 -11.98 -7.14 -18.06
CA GLY A 939 -12.38 -5.97 -18.87
C GLY A 939 -11.89 -5.96 -20.33
N LEU A 940 -11.01 -6.88 -20.73
CA LEU A 940 -10.49 -7.05 -22.09
C LEU A 940 -10.89 -8.41 -22.65
N VAL A 941 -11.63 -8.42 -23.76
CA VAL A 941 -12.15 -9.62 -24.42
C VAL A 941 -11.66 -9.70 -25.86
N GLU A 942 -11.92 -10.82 -26.53
CA GLU A 942 -11.76 -10.90 -27.99
C GLU A 942 -12.56 -9.81 -28.72
N ASP A 943 -12.06 -9.34 -29.88
CA ASP A 943 -12.80 -8.42 -30.76
C ASP A 943 -14.21 -8.98 -31.06
N HIS A 944 -15.25 -8.22 -30.69
CA HIS A 944 -16.64 -8.60 -30.88
C HIS A 944 -17.50 -7.47 -31.41
N TYR A 945 -18.73 -7.82 -31.78
CA TYR A 945 -19.76 -6.85 -32.11
C TYR A 945 -21.15 -7.41 -31.84
N LEU A 946 -22.06 -6.50 -31.51
CA LEU A 946 -23.50 -6.70 -31.59
C LEU A 946 -24.00 -6.16 -32.93
N GLU A 947 -24.39 -7.06 -33.85
CA GLU A 947 -25.04 -6.69 -35.13
C GLU A 947 -26.55 -6.59 -34.93
N LEU A 948 -27.15 -5.46 -35.30
CA LEU A 948 -28.58 -5.19 -35.18
C LEU A 948 -29.19 -4.94 -36.56
N ASP A 949 -30.29 -5.61 -36.87
CA ASP A 949 -31.18 -5.24 -37.98
C ASP A 949 -32.35 -4.44 -37.40
N LEU A 950 -32.40 -3.15 -37.71
CA LEU A 950 -33.46 -2.27 -37.25
C LEU A 950 -34.74 -2.37 -38.09
N GLY A 951 -34.69 -3.08 -39.23
CA GLY A 951 -35.75 -3.15 -40.24
C GLY A 951 -35.92 -1.85 -41.03
N ASP A 952 -37.06 -1.70 -41.73
CA ASP A 952 -37.32 -0.50 -42.53
C ASP A 952 -37.52 0.74 -41.63
N LEU A 953 -36.69 1.76 -41.86
CA LEU A 953 -36.73 3.11 -41.28
C LEU A 953 -36.81 4.21 -42.36
N SER A 954 -37.07 3.84 -43.62
CA SER A 954 -37.03 4.75 -44.78
C SER A 954 -38.01 5.92 -44.60
N GLY A 955 -37.46 7.13 -44.45
CA GLY A 955 -38.23 8.36 -44.28
C GLY A 955 -38.46 8.82 -42.84
N ALA A 956 -37.94 8.09 -41.84
CA ALA A 956 -37.72 8.65 -40.51
C ALA A 956 -36.74 9.83 -40.60
N LYS A 957 -36.92 10.87 -39.78
CA LYS A 957 -36.02 12.04 -39.72
C LYS A 957 -35.15 12.03 -38.48
N GLN A 958 -35.64 11.44 -37.41
CA GLN A 958 -34.88 11.18 -36.19
C GLN A 958 -34.95 9.69 -35.87
N ILE A 959 -33.79 9.08 -35.61
CA ILE A 959 -33.63 7.70 -35.18
C ILE A 959 -32.76 7.72 -33.91
N MET A 960 -33.37 7.39 -32.78
CA MET A 960 -32.66 7.21 -31.51
C MET A 960 -32.50 5.72 -31.22
N LEU A 961 -31.29 5.30 -30.86
CA LEU A 961 -30.97 3.97 -30.34
C LEU A 961 -30.79 4.07 -28.81
N TYR A 962 -31.44 3.16 -28.10
CA TYR A 962 -31.32 3.00 -26.65
C TYR A 962 -30.70 1.64 -26.35
N LEU A 963 -29.69 1.64 -25.47
CA LEU A 963 -28.95 0.46 -25.05
C LEU A 963 -28.93 0.43 -23.52
N THR A 964 -29.42 -0.65 -22.93
CA THR A 964 -29.31 -0.92 -21.49
C THR A 964 -28.26 -2.01 -21.28
N GLY A 965 -27.29 -1.77 -20.42
CA GLY A 965 -26.19 -2.70 -20.19
C GLY A 965 -25.21 -2.18 -19.15
N TRP A 966 -24.12 -2.93 -18.95
CA TRP A 966 -23.05 -2.61 -18.01
C TRP A 966 -21.68 -3.01 -18.60
N VAL A 967 -20.60 -2.57 -17.95
CA VAL A 967 -19.22 -2.87 -18.35
C VAL A 967 -18.45 -3.41 -17.16
N TYR A 968 -17.70 -4.49 -17.35
CA TYR A 968 -16.72 -4.91 -16.36
C TYR A 968 -15.38 -4.22 -16.70
N PRO A 969 -14.83 -3.35 -15.83
CA PRO A 969 -13.68 -2.53 -16.19
C PRO A 969 -12.33 -3.22 -15.93
N THR A 970 -11.32 -2.77 -16.65
CA THR A 970 -9.91 -2.89 -16.25
C THR A 970 -9.62 -1.94 -15.08
N ASP A 971 -8.80 -2.36 -14.12
CA ASP A 971 -8.26 -1.44 -13.10
C ASP A 971 -7.00 -0.70 -13.60
N THR A 972 -6.48 0.25 -12.80
CA THR A 972 -5.33 1.07 -13.19
C THR A 972 -4.04 0.27 -13.39
N SER A 973 -3.71 -0.68 -12.51
CA SER A 973 -2.53 -1.54 -12.67
C SER A 973 -2.62 -2.38 -13.95
N LEU A 974 -3.79 -2.99 -14.19
CA LEU A 974 -4.03 -3.78 -15.39
C LEU A 974 -4.00 -2.92 -16.66
N ASN A 975 -4.52 -1.69 -16.64
CA ASN A 975 -4.39 -0.75 -17.76
C ASN A 975 -2.92 -0.43 -18.07
N ILE A 976 -2.12 -0.15 -17.03
CA ILE A 976 -0.68 0.07 -17.16
C ILE A 976 -0.01 -1.14 -17.80
N ARG A 977 -0.19 -2.35 -17.26
CA ARG A 977 0.35 -3.60 -17.81
C ARG A 977 -0.09 -3.84 -19.27
N LEU A 978 -1.37 -3.70 -19.58
CA LEU A 978 -1.91 -3.85 -20.94
C LEU A 978 -1.32 -2.83 -21.92
N SER A 979 -1.01 -1.60 -21.48
CA SER A 979 -0.39 -0.58 -22.33
C SER A 979 1.07 -0.88 -22.67
N ARG A 980 1.73 -1.74 -21.88
CA ARG A 980 3.14 -2.11 -21.98
C ARG A 980 3.38 -3.43 -22.71
N ASN A 981 2.35 -4.29 -22.81
CA ASN A 981 2.42 -5.58 -23.49
C ASN A 981 2.17 -5.44 -25.00
N GLU A 982 3.23 -5.56 -25.81
CA GLU A 982 3.14 -5.44 -27.28
C GLU A 982 2.36 -6.58 -27.97
N GLN A 983 2.05 -7.67 -27.26
CA GLN A 983 1.35 -8.84 -27.79
C GLN A 983 -0.18 -8.73 -27.66
N LEU A 984 -0.67 -7.89 -26.75
CA LEU A 984 -2.10 -7.74 -26.46
C LEU A 984 -2.70 -6.49 -27.12
N PRO A 985 -3.97 -6.54 -27.57
CA PRO A 985 -4.65 -5.36 -28.10
C PRO A 985 -5.12 -4.44 -26.97
N SER A 986 -4.85 -3.13 -27.09
CA SER A 986 -5.41 -2.14 -26.15
C SER A 986 -6.95 -2.18 -26.12
N PRO A 987 -7.59 -1.93 -24.97
CA PRO A 987 -9.04 -1.74 -24.88
C PRO A 987 -9.54 -0.62 -25.80
N ARG A 988 -10.64 -0.86 -26.52
CA ARG A 988 -11.26 0.08 -27.47
C ARG A 988 -12.75 0.22 -27.15
N PRO A 989 -13.24 1.43 -26.84
CA PRO A 989 -14.64 1.64 -26.51
C PRO A 989 -15.58 1.40 -27.71
N PRO A 990 -16.90 1.27 -27.47
CA PRO A 990 -17.86 0.97 -28.53
C PRO A 990 -17.88 2.00 -29.66
N SER A 991 -17.79 1.48 -30.89
CA SER A 991 -17.86 2.23 -32.14
C SER A 991 -18.97 1.68 -33.04
N LEU A 992 -19.58 2.55 -33.85
CA LEU A 992 -20.71 2.21 -34.72
C LEU A 992 -20.27 2.07 -36.17
N TRP A 993 -20.62 0.93 -36.77
CA TRP A 993 -20.38 0.60 -38.17
C TRP A 993 -21.70 0.30 -38.89
N VAL A 994 -21.81 0.68 -40.17
CA VAL A 994 -22.98 0.44 -41.04
C VAL A 994 -22.52 -0.09 -42.41
N PRO A 995 -23.38 -0.78 -43.17
CA PRO A 995 -23.05 -1.20 -44.53
C PRO A 995 -23.08 -0.03 -45.53
N ASP A 996 -22.11 -0.03 -46.45
CA ASP A 996 -22.12 0.80 -47.66
C ASP A 996 -22.95 0.17 -48.80
N ALA A 997 -22.95 0.81 -49.98
CA ALA A 997 -23.71 0.37 -51.14
C ALA A 997 -23.24 -0.99 -51.72
N GLU A 998 -22.02 -1.42 -51.39
CA GLU A 998 -21.45 -2.70 -51.73
C GLU A 998 -21.68 -3.77 -50.63
N GLY A 999 -22.28 -3.39 -49.50
CA GLY A 999 -22.50 -4.24 -48.33
C GLY A 999 -21.26 -4.43 -47.44
N THR A 1000 -20.25 -3.56 -47.59
CA THR A 1000 -19.05 -3.56 -46.75
C THR A 1000 -19.28 -2.68 -45.52
N TRP A 1001 -18.83 -3.14 -44.35
CA TRP A 1001 -18.97 -2.40 -43.10
C TRP A 1001 -18.01 -1.22 -43.04
N GLN A 1002 -18.54 -0.01 -42.84
CA GLN A 1002 -17.82 1.25 -42.69
C GLN A 1002 -18.08 1.85 -41.31
N GLN A 1003 -17.03 2.33 -40.64
CA GLN A 1003 -17.15 3.03 -39.37
C GLN A 1003 -17.72 4.43 -39.60
N THR A 1004 -18.90 4.73 -39.03
CA THR A 1004 -19.54 6.05 -39.15
C THR A 1004 -19.55 6.83 -37.84
N MET A 1005 -19.42 6.17 -36.69
CA MET A 1005 -19.17 6.81 -35.40
C MET A 1005 -17.99 6.12 -34.70
N PRO A 1006 -16.82 6.77 -34.54
CA PRO A 1006 -15.64 6.14 -33.94
C PRO A 1006 -15.78 5.91 -32.42
N TYR A 1007 -16.70 6.63 -31.77
CA TYR A 1007 -17.04 6.47 -30.35
C TYR A 1007 -18.51 6.83 -30.15
N THR A 1008 -19.26 6.00 -29.43
CA THR A 1008 -20.70 6.22 -29.16
C THR A 1008 -20.99 6.73 -27.74
N GLY A 1009 -20.01 6.69 -26.85
CA GLY A 1009 -20.28 6.63 -25.41
C GLY A 1009 -20.79 5.24 -24.99
N PHE A 1010 -20.80 4.97 -23.69
CA PHE A 1010 -21.14 3.66 -23.13
C PHE A 1010 -21.68 3.77 -21.69
N PRO A 1011 -22.44 2.78 -21.17
CA PRO A 1011 -22.86 2.77 -19.76
C PRO A 1011 -21.66 2.50 -18.83
N GLY A 1012 -21.51 3.32 -17.79
CA GLY A 1012 -20.42 3.17 -16.81
C GLY A 1012 -20.81 2.30 -15.62
N GLY A 1013 -19.90 1.40 -15.21
CA GLY A 1013 -20.01 0.62 -13.97
C GLY A 1013 -21.12 -0.40 -14.01
N LYS A 1014 -22.24 -0.10 -13.35
CA LYS A 1014 -23.42 -0.98 -13.26
C LYS A 1014 -24.45 -0.67 -14.36
N THR A 1015 -25.58 -1.38 -14.33
CA THR A 1015 -26.62 -1.31 -15.36
C THR A 1015 -27.19 0.10 -15.51
N LYS A 1016 -26.98 0.70 -16.69
CA LYS A 1016 -27.49 2.02 -17.07
C LYS A 1016 -28.08 1.99 -18.48
N THR A 1017 -29.00 2.90 -18.78
CA THR A 1017 -29.52 3.08 -20.16
C THR A 1017 -28.86 4.28 -20.82
N ILE A 1018 -28.33 4.10 -22.03
CA ILE A 1018 -27.74 5.18 -22.82
C ILE A 1018 -28.54 5.44 -24.10
N ALA A 1019 -28.57 6.70 -24.54
CA ALA A 1019 -29.23 7.12 -25.77
C ALA A 1019 -28.22 7.66 -26.80
N ILE A 1020 -28.31 7.16 -28.03
CA ILE A 1020 -27.44 7.51 -29.16
C ILE A 1020 -28.32 8.00 -30.31
N ASP A 1021 -28.07 9.22 -30.80
CA ASP A 1021 -28.71 9.71 -32.04
C ASP A 1021 -27.94 9.13 -33.23
N ILE A 1022 -28.61 8.29 -34.02
CA ILE A 1022 -28.05 7.59 -35.19
C ILE A 1022 -28.68 8.04 -36.51
N SER A 1023 -29.40 9.17 -36.50
CA SER A 1023 -30.17 9.68 -37.64
C SER A 1023 -29.33 9.88 -38.91
N ASP A 1024 -28.10 10.39 -38.74
CA ASP A 1024 -27.14 10.65 -39.83
C ASP A 1024 -26.07 9.53 -39.97
N ALA A 1025 -26.23 8.39 -39.28
CA ALA A 1025 -25.20 7.36 -39.21
C ALA A 1025 -25.18 6.39 -40.41
N PHE A 1026 -26.28 6.30 -41.18
CA PHE A 1026 -26.46 5.32 -42.26
C PHE A 1026 -26.00 5.87 -43.62
N LEU A 1027 -25.29 5.04 -44.39
CA LEU A 1027 -24.77 5.39 -45.72
C LEU A 1027 -25.76 5.06 -46.86
N THR A 1028 -26.77 4.23 -46.59
CA THR A 1028 -27.76 3.71 -47.54
C THR A 1028 -29.10 3.44 -46.83
N ASP A 1029 -30.11 2.96 -47.54
CA ASP A 1029 -31.38 2.47 -46.96
C ASP A 1029 -31.25 1.06 -46.30
N ASP A 1030 -30.03 0.56 -46.07
CA ASP A 1030 -29.75 -0.64 -45.26
C ASP A 1030 -29.51 -0.25 -43.80
N PHE A 1031 -30.56 -0.35 -42.98
CA PHE A 1031 -30.58 0.09 -41.58
C PHE A 1031 -29.98 -0.94 -40.59
N ARG A 1032 -29.04 -1.76 -41.04
CA ARG A 1032 -28.25 -2.63 -40.17
C ARG A 1032 -27.06 -1.86 -39.59
N LEU A 1033 -26.71 -2.14 -38.34
CA LEU A 1033 -25.53 -1.55 -37.69
C LEU A 1033 -24.77 -2.59 -36.86
N ARG A 1034 -23.51 -2.31 -36.56
CA ARG A 1034 -22.69 -3.05 -35.59
C ARG A 1034 -22.16 -2.09 -34.52
N LEU A 1035 -22.33 -2.48 -33.26
CA LEU A 1035 -21.61 -1.90 -32.13
C LEU A 1035 -20.39 -2.77 -31.87
N ALA A 1036 -19.21 -2.30 -32.28
CA ALA A 1036 -17.96 -3.06 -32.25
C ALA A 1036 -16.99 -2.54 -31.17
N THR A 1037 -16.41 -3.47 -30.40
CA THR A 1037 -15.50 -3.21 -29.27
C THR A 1037 -14.69 -4.48 -28.94
N ASN A 1038 -13.68 -4.35 -28.09
CA ASN A 1038 -13.01 -5.48 -27.41
C ASN A 1038 -13.01 -5.29 -25.87
N MET A 1039 -13.86 -4.38 -25.36
CA MET A 1039 -14.12 -4.23 -23.93
C MET A 1039 -15.25 -5.17 -23.49
N GLU A 1040 -15.24 -5.53 -22.22
CA GLU A 1040 -16.17 -6.49 -21.62
C GLU A 1040 -17.55 -5.86 -21.31
N PHE A 1041 -18.38 -5.76 -22.34
CA PHE A 1041 -19.76 -5.27 -22.26
C PHE A 1041 -20.79 -6.39 -22.26
N TYR A 1042 -21.79 -6.25 -21.40
CA TYR A 1042 -22.98 -7.09 -21.34
C TYR A 1042 -24.23 -6.22 -21.50
N TRP A 1043 -25.20 -6.70 -22.29
CA TRP A 1043 -26.35 -5.90 -22.73
C TRP A 1043 -27.66 -6.58 -22.32
N ASP A 1044 -28.57 -5.84 -21.71
CA ASP A 1044 -29.86 -6.32 -21.18
C ASP A 1044 -31.00 -6.01 -22.17
N ALA A 1045 -30.99 -4.81 -22.76
CA ALA A 1045 -32.05 -4.40 -23.68
C ALA A 1045 -31.57 -3.48 -24.80
N VAL A 1046 -32.17 -3.65 -25.97
CA VAL A 1046 -31.99 -2.75 -27.12
C VAL A 1046 -33.34 -2.40 -27.75
N PHE A 1047 -33.59 -1.10 -27.94
CA PHE A 1047 -34.72 -0.63 -28.73
C PHE A 1047 -34.41 0.69 -29.44
N ILE A 1048 -35.24 1.03 -30.43
CA ILE A 1048 -35.18 2.30 -31.14
C ILE A 1048 -36.49 3.08 -31.02
N THR A 1049 -36.42 4.38 -31.25
CA THR A 1049 -37.60 5.23 -31.51
C THR A 1049 -37.38 6.08 -32.76
N THR A 1050 -38.42 6.25 -33.57
CA THR A 1050 -38.39 7.04 -34.81
C THR A 1050 -39.38 8.20 -34.77
N ASP A 1051 -38.92 9.42 -35.04
CA ASP A 1051 -39.75 10.65 -35.07
C ASP A 1051 -40.63 10.84 -33.80
N GLU A 1052 -40.14 10.39 -32.64
CA GLU A 1052 -40.90 10.33 -31.39
C GLU A 1052 -41.30 11.74 -30.91
N PRO A 1053 -42.60 12.03 -30.73
CA PRO A 1053 -43.04 13.36 -30.29
C PRO A 1053 -42.70 13.57 -28.82
N PRO A 1054 -42.16 14.74 -28.42
CA PRO A 1054 -41.86 15.03 -27.02
C PRO A 1054 -43.15 14.99 -26.19
N ALA A 1055 -43.15 14.20 -25.11
CA ALA A 1055 -44.24 14.18 -24.16
C ALA A 1055 -44.22 15.44 -23.26
N GLU A 1056 -45.38 15.81 -22.73
CA GLU A 1056 -45.44 16.80 -21.65
C GLU A 1056 -44.86 16.19 -20.37
N ILE A 1057 -43.92 16.90 -19.74
CA ILE A 1057 -43.31 16.52 -18.46
C ILE A 1057 -43.32 17.72 -17.51
N ARG A 1058 -43.37 17.48 -16.21
CA ARG A 1058 -43.18 18.50 -15.17
C ARG A 1058 -42.01 18.10 -14.29
N THR A 1059 -40.92 18.84 -14.40
CA THR A 1059 -39.77 18.70 -13.48
C THR A 1059 -39.95 19.56 -12.24
N THR A 1060 -39.44 19.11 -11.09
CA THR A 1060 -39.40 19.87 -9.83
C THR A 1060 -38.15 19.46 -9.05
N GLU A 1061 -37.16 20.36 -8.97
CA GLU A 1061 -35.99 20.16 -8.11
C GLU A 1061 -36.42 20.22 -6.64
N LEU A 1062 -36.05 19.18 -5.88
CA LEU A 1062 -36.45 18.98 -4.49
C LEU A 1062 -35.42 19.60 -3.55
N THR A 1063 -35.90 20.21 -2.46
CA THR A 1063 -35.02 20.79 -1.45
C THR A 1063 -34.38 19.70 -0.60
N LEU A 1064 -33.04 19.65 -0.58
CA LEU A 1064 -32.27 18.89 0.41
C LEU A 1064 -32.58 19.44 1.82
N GLN A 1065 -33.11 18.61 2.70
CA GLN A 1065 -33.47 18.95 4.07
C GLN A 1065 -32.33 18.66 5.06
N SER A 1066 -31.59 17.58 4.82
CA SER A 1066 -30.42 17.19 5.61
C SER A 1066 -29.53 16.21 4.83
N ALA A 1067 -28.22 16.30 5.03
CA ALA A 1067 -27.23 15.29 4.69
C ALA A 1067 -26.38 14.99 5.94
N ASP A 1068 -26.35 13.73 6.37
CA ASP A 1068 -25.63 13.28 7.58
C ASP A 1068 -24.59 12.21 7.22
N LEU A 1069 -23.30 12.52 7.41
CA LEU A 1069 -22.17 11.65 7.09
C LEU A 1069 -21.73 10.86 8.32
N HIS A 1070 -21.63 9.55 8.24
CA HIS A 1070 -21.25 8.69 9.36
C HIS A 1070 -20.58 7.38 8.88
N TYR A 1071 -19.83 6.70 9.76
CA TYR A 1071 -19.30 5.38 9.45
C TYR A 1071 -20.40 4.30 9.52
N ARG A 1072 -20.48 3.47 8.48
CA ARG A 1072 -21.46 2.38 8.36
C ARG A 1072 -20.80 1.00 8.45
N GLY A 1073 -19.69 0.81 7.74
CA GLY A 1073 -19.17 -0.50 7.34
C GLY A 1073 -19.69 -0.91 5.96
N TYR A 1074 -19.32 -2.12 5.53
CA TYR A 1074 -19.43 -2.57 4.14
C TYR A 1074 -20.66 -3.44 3.90
N SER A 1075 -21.25 -3.39 2.71
CA SER A 1075 -22.35 -4.28 2.28
C SER A 1075 -21.86 -5.67 1.88
N GLU A 1076 -22.58 -6.72 2.29
CA GLU A 1076 -22.35 -8.09 1.78
C GLU A 1076 -22.62 -8.16 0.26
N ILE A 1077 -21.73 -8.84 -0.47
CA ILE A 1077 -21.80 -8.96 -1.94
C ILE A 1077 -22.58 -10.21 -2.35
N GLU A 1078 -23.55 -10.03 -3.24
CA GLU A 1078 -24.28 -11.10 -3.91
C GLU A 1078 -23.86 -11.15 -5.38
N HIS A 1079 -23.11 -12.20 -5.76
CA HIS A 1079 -22.79 -12.50 -7.15
C HIS A 1079 -24.02 -13.15 -7.82
N PRO A 1080 -24.65 -12.51 -8.82
CA PRO A 1080 -25.84 -13.06 -9.46
C PRO A 1080 -25.54 -14.31 -10.31
N THR A 1081 -26.56 -15.14 -10.53
CA THR A 1081 -26.49 -16.22 -11.52
C THR A 1081 -26.72 -15.65 -12.92
N GLY A 1082 -25.71 -15.68 -13.80
CA GLY A 1082 -25.80 -15.17 -15.17
C GLY A 1082 -24.62 -14.24 -15.49
N TYR A 1083 -24.85 -13.25 -16.34
CA TYR A 1083 -23.87 -12.24 -16.75
C TYR A 1083 -24.17 -10.82 -16.23
N GLY A 1084 -24.97 -10.71 -15.17
CA GLY A 1084 -25.27 -9.43 -14.51
C GLY A 1084 -24.16 -8.98 -13.57
N PRO A 1085 -24.13 -7.68 -13.20
CA PRO A 1085 -23.13 -7.14 -12.29
C PRO A 1085 -23.38 -7.57 -10.83
N ASP A 1086 -22.31 -7.63 -10.04
CA ASP A 1086 -22.38 -7.86 -8.60
C ASP A 1086 -23.32 -6.88 -7.90
N ARG A 1087 -24.12 -7.41 -6.98
CA ARG A 1087 -25.11 -6.71 -6.16
C ARG A 1087 -24.61 -6.55 -4.73
N TYR A 1088 -25.04 -5.49 -4.05
CA TYR A 1088 -24.62 -5.17 -2.69
C TYR A 1088 -25.85 -5.11 -1.78
N LEU A 1089 -25.87 -5.96 -0.76
CA LEU A 1089 -27.03 -6.18 0.09
C LEU A 1089 -27.01 -5.18 1.25
N TYR A 1090 -27.58 -3.99 1.03
CA TYR A 1090 -27.55 -2.87 1.99
C TYR A 1090 -27.86 -3.25 3.45
N GLY A 1091 -28.81 -4.17 3.66
CA GLY A 1091 -29.25 -4.62 4.99
C GLY A 1091 -28.30 -5.59 5.71
N ARG A 1092 -27.21 -6.04 5.08
CA ARG A 1092 -26.22 -6.97 5.63
C ARG A 1092 -24.85 -6.32 5.67
N LEU A 1093 -24.34 -6.08 6.88
CA LEU A 1093 -23.11 -5.32 7.11
C LEU A 1093 -21.95 -6.21 7.54
N GLN A 1094 -20.81 -6.05 6.88
CA GLN A 1094 -19.51 -6.54 7.31
C GLN A 1094 -18.69 -5.38 7.92
N LYS A 1095 -18.07 -5.62 9.08
CA LYS A 1095 -17.24 -4.62 9.80
C LYS A 1095 -15.84 -5.10 10.13
N ASP A 1096 -15.58 -6.40 9.97
CA ASP A 1096 -14.29 -7.03 10.28
C ASP A 1096 -13.30 -6.97 9.10
N PHE A 1097 -13.80 -6.53 7.94
CA PHE A 1097 -13.01 -6.18 6.77
C PHE A 1097 -12.77 -4.67 6.76
N THR A 1098 -11.57 -4.24 6.39
CA THR A 1098 -11.23 -2.83 6.19
C THR A 1098 -10.19 -2.71 5.07
N TRP A 1099 -10.42 -1.78 4.15
CA TRP A 1099 -9.41 -1.35 3.18
C TRP A 1099 -8.23 -0.63 3.86
N PRO A 1100 -7.05 -0.58 3.20
CA PRO A 1100 -5.96 0.28 3.64
C PRO A 1100 -6.36 1.76 3.70
N PRO A 1101 -6.07 2.48 4.80
CA PRO A 1101 -6.41 3.89 4.95
C PRO A 1101 -5.76 4.83 3.92
N MET A 1102 -6.54 5.63 3.21
CA MET A 1102 -5.97 6.74 2.42
C MET A 1102 -5.46 7.85 3.36
N ARG A 1103 -4.33 8.45 3.00
CA ARG A 1103 -3.66 9.49 3.79
C ARG A 1103 -4.33 10.85 3.63
N GLY A 1104 -4.40 11.64 4.69
CA GLY A 1104 -4.93 13.00 4.65
C GLY A 1104 -6.36 13.13 5.19
N HIS A 1105 -7.02 14.25 4.87
CA HIS A 1105 -8.22 14.68 5.58
C HIS A 1105 -9.51 14.44 4.79
N PHE A 1106 -10.35 13.56 5.33
CA PHE A 1106 -11.75 13.35 4.98
C PHE A 1106 -12.68 14.29 5.75
N THR A 1107 -13.94 14.35 5.32
CA THR A 1107 -14.95 15.16 6.00
C THR A 1107 -15.33 14.53 7.33
N ARG A 1108 -15.41 15.36 8.38
CA ARG A 1108 -15.91 14.96 9.70
C ARG A 1108 -17.34 14.39 9.61
N TYR A 1109 -17.67 13.50 10.54
CA TYR A 1109 -19.02 12.99 10.68
C TYR A 1109 -20.03 14.06 11.16
N GLY A 1110 -21.32 13.76 10.95
CA GLY A 1110 -22.47 14.61 11.24
C GLY A 1110 -22.95 15.41 10.02
N ASP A 1111 -23.63 16.53 10.29
CA ASP A 1111 -24.25 17.37 9.27
C ASP A 1111 -23.23 18.00 8.30
N VAL A 1112 -23.42 17.65 7.02
CA VAL A 1112 -22.67 18.12 5.84
C VAL A 1112 -23.58 18.82 4.81
N SER A 1113 -24.84 19.11 5.15
CA SER A 1113 -25.86 19.63 4.21
C SER A 1113 -25.41 20.88 3.44
N GLU A 1114 -24.66 21.79 4.08
CA GLU A 1114 -24.20 23.03 3.43
C GLU A 1114 -23.20 22.78 2.27
N LEU A 1115 -22.49 21.64 2.28
CA LEU A 1115 -21.48 21.25 1.29
C LEU A 1115 -22.06 20.64 0.01
N LEU A 1116 -23.38 20.41 -0.06
CA LEU A 1116 -24.03 19.72 -1.18
C LEU A 1116 -25.01 20.60 -1.96
N THR A 1117 -25.16 21.87 -1.57
CA THR A 1117 -26.22 22.75 -2.10
C THR A 1117 -25.78 23.63 -3.27
N ALA A 1118 -24.48 23.79 -3.49
CA ALA A 1118 -23.92 24.65 -4.53
C ALA A 1118 -22.58 24.11 -4.99
N THR A 1119 -22.32 24.20 -6.29
CA THR A 1119 -21.04 23.83 -6.90
C THR A 1119 -20.05 24.98 -6.70
N ASP A 1120 -19.21 24.90 -5.67
CA ASP A 1120 -18.27 25.96 -5.27
C ASP A 1120 -16.93 25.47 -4.69
N ASP A 1121 -16.54 24.24 -5.06
CA ASP A 1121 -15.30 23.54 -4.67
C ASP A 1121 -15.21 23.16 -3.18
N ARG A 1122 -16.32 23.21 -2.42
CA ARG A 1122 -16.37 22.92 -0.96
C ARG A 1122 -17.13 21.62 -0.69
N MET A 1123 -16.43 20.52 -0.93
CA MET A 1123 -17.00 19.17 -1.05
C MET A 1123 -17.21 18.44 0.29
N ALA A 1124 -18.19 17.55 0.33
CA ALA A 1124 -18.18 16.41 1.25
C ALA A 1124 -17.26 15.33 0.67
N ILE A 1125 -16.26 14.90 1.45
CA ILE A 1125 -15.30 13.86 1.08
C ILE A 1125 -15.53 12.66 1.99
N ILE A 1126 -15.95 11.55 1.37
CA ILE A 1126 -16.23 10.27 2.03
C ILE A 1126 -15.16 9.25 1.61
N GLY A 1127 -14.92 8.23 2.42
CA GLY A 1127 -14.00 7.15 2.10
C GLY A 1127 -14.54 5.80 2.56
N SER A 1128 -13.85 4.74 2.15
CA SER A 1128 -14.11 3.33 2.49
C SER A 1128 -14.88 3.09 3.80
N GLY A 1129 -16.12 2.59 3.69
CA GLY A 1129 -17.01 2.22 4.78
C GLY A 1129 -17.91 3.34 5.31
N ASP A 1130 -17.84 4.55 4.76
CA ASP A 1130 -18.71 5.68 5.11
C ASP A 1130 -20.09 5.61 4.41
N GLU A 1131 -21.11 6.16 5.06
CA GLU A 1131 -22.43 6.46 4.48
C GLU A 1131 -22.79 7.94 4.68
N MET A 1132 -23.38 8.54 3.65
CA MET A 1132 -24.03 9.84 3.69
C MET A 1132 -25.54 9.71 3.46
N THR A 1133 -26.34 9.90 4.51
CA THR A 1133 -27.80 9.86 4.44
C THR A 1133 -28.39 11.18 3.98
N LEU A 1134 -29.03 11.17 2.80
CA LEU A 1134 -29.68 12.32 2.18
C LEU A 1134 -31.20 12.27 2.39
N LYS A 1135 -31.80 13.42 2.76
CA LYS A 1135 -33.25 13.56 2.88
C LYS A 1135 -33.75 14.73 2.04
N PHE A 1136 -34.62 14.45 1.08
CA PHE A 1136 -35.22 15.46 0.21
C PHE A 1136 -36.69 15.70 0.57
N ALA A 1137 -37.10 16.97 0.56
CA ALA A 1137 -38.48 17.35 0.80
C ALA A 1137 -39.41 16.76 -0.27
N LEU A 1138 -40.56 16.23 0.14
CA LEU A 1138 -41.61 15.84 -0.80
C LEU A 1138 -42.10 17.08 -1.58
N PRO A 1139 -42.31 16.99 -2.91
CA PRO A 1139 -42.87 18.08 -3.68
C PRO A 1139 -44.30 18.39 -3.21
N PRO A 1140 -44.73 19.66 -3.33
CA PRO A 1140 -46.01 20.12 -2.78
C PRO A 1140 -47.24 19.52 -3.48
N ASP A 1141 -47.08 19.08 -4.73
CA ASP A 1141 -48.14 18.54 -5.57
C ASP A 1141 -47.93 17.04 -5.83
N ALA A 1142 -49.02 16.27 -5.79
CA ALA A 1142 -49.07 14.93 -6.35
C ALA A 1142 -49.00 14.98 -7.89
N PRO A 1143 -48.54 13.90 -8.56
CA PRO A 1143 -48.59 13.80 -10.02
C PRO A 1143 -50.02 13.99 -10.54
N PRO A 1144 -50.21 14.56 -11.76
CA PRO A 1144 -51.53 14.67 -12.37
C PRO A 1144 -52.25 13.29 -12.49
N PRO A 1145 -53.59 13.24 -12.51
CA PRO A 1145 -54.30 11.98 -12.70
C PRO A 1145 -53.91 11.27 -14.01
N GLY A 1146 -53.43 10.03 -13.90
CA GLY A 1146 -52.91 9.26 -15.05
C GLY A 1146 -51.43 9.50 -15.36
N TRP A 1147 -50.70 10.21 -14.50
CA TRP A 1147 -49.25 10.40 -14.58
C TRP A 1147 -48.55 9.60 -13.48
N LYS A 1148 -47.31 9.17 -13.74
CA LYS A 1148 -46.37 8.63 -12.74
C LYS A 1148 -45.29 9.67 -12.43
N ARG A 1149 -44.43 9.35 -11.45
CA ARG A 1149 -43.27 10.16 -11.06
C ARG A 1149 -42.05 9.26 -10.95
N ASP A 1150 -41.09 9.53 -11.81
CA ASP A 1150 -39.73 9.01 -11.70
C ASP A 1150 -38.80 10.17 -11.27
N PHE A 1151 -37.52 9.89 -11.05
CA PHE A 1151 -36.57 10.87 -10.55
C PHE A 1151 -35.28 10.90 -11.36
N VAL A 1152 -34.61 12.05 -11.31
CA VAL A 1152 -33.23 12.22 -11.79
C VAL A 1152 -32.39 12.78 -10.65
N MET A 1153 -31.37 12.03 -10.24
CA MET A 1153 -30.33 12.53 -9.33
C MET A 1153 -29.29 13.28 -10.16
N HIS A 1154 -28.94 14.48 -9.72
CA HIS A 1154 -27.84 15.28 -10.26
C HIS A 1154 -26.77 15.46 -9.20
N ASN A 1155 -25.65 14.77 -9.37
CA ASN A 1155 -24.43 14.98 -8.59
C ASN A 1155 -23.44 15.85 -9.38
N VAL A 1156 -22.72 16.70 -8.65
CA VAL A 1156 -21.40 17.19 -9.05
C VAL A 1156 -20.39 16.63 -8.07
N GLY A 1157 -19.47 15.82 -8.57
CA GLY A 1157 -18.48 15.13 -7.78
C GLY A 1157 -17.45 14.38 -8.63
N TRP A 1158 -16.53 13.76 -7.92
CA TRP A 1158 -15.42 12.99 -8.46
C TRP A 1158 -15.21 11.74 -7.62
N ASP A 1159 -14.48 10.80 -8.19
CA ASP A 1159 -14.07 9.59 -7.52
C ASP A 1159 -12.57 9.35 -7.71
N LYS A 1160 -11.92 8.76 -6.71
CA LYS A 1160 -10.51 8.37 -6.78
C LYS A 1160 -10.29 7.04 -6.10
N ASP A 1161 -10.00 6.04 -6.93
CA ASP A 1161 -9.50 4.76 -6.45
C ASP A 1161 -8.12 4.90 -5.79
N ALA A 1162 -7.86 4.02 -4.85
CA ALA A 1162 -6.57 3.86 -4.19
C ALA A 1162 -5.81 2.64 -4.74
N ASN A 1163 -5.87 2.37 -6.06
CA ASN A 1163 -4.89 1.50 -6.69
C ASN A 1163 -3.49 2.13 -6.58
N LEU A 1164 -2.45 1.32 -6.38
CA LEU A 1164 -1.07 1.79 -6.17
C LEU A 1164 -0.48 2.52 -7.40
N ASN A 1165 -0.99 2.24 -8.61
CA ASN A 1165 -0.63 2.93 -9.85
C ASN A 1165 -1.43 4.21 -10.14
N THR A 1166 -2.57 4.44 -9.46
CA THR A 1166 -3.40 5.65 -9.61
C THR A 1166 -2.68 6.88 -9.06
N ALA A 1167 -2.64 7.96 -9.84
CA ALA A 1167 -1.91 9.17 -9.43
C ALA A 1167 -2.54 9.81 -8.19
N TYR A 1168 -1.77 9.84 -7.12
CA TYR A 1168 -2.20 10.24 -5.77
C TYR A 1168 -3.31 9.35 -5.18
N GLY A 1169 -3.44 8.08 -5.60
CA GLY A 1169 -4.46 7.16 -5.07
C GLY A 1169 -4.38 6.93 -3.56
N GLN A 1170 -3.18 6.97 -2.97
CA GLN A 1170 -2.99 6.77 -1.51
C GLN A 1170 -3.18 8.03 -0.65
N ASP A 1171 -3.55 9.17 -1.24
CA ASP A 1171 -3.76 10.43 -0.53
C ASP A 1171 -5.14 11.03 -0.89
N VAL A 1172 -5.86 11.64 0.04
CA VAL A 1172 -7.08 12.41 -0.27
C VAL A 1172 -6.75 13.67 -1.09
N ALA A 1173 -5.53 14.20 -0.93
CA ALA A 1173 -5.00 15.31 -1.72
C ALA A 1173 -4.28 14.80 -2.98
N PRO A 1174 -4.06 15.65 -4.02
CA PRO A 1174 -4.61 16.99 -4.18
C PRO A 1174 -6.14 16.96 -4.37
N LEU A 1175 -6.84 17.99 -3.91
CA LEU A 1175 -8.29 18.08 -4.05
C LEU A 1175 -8.68 18.48 -5.48
N PRO A 1176 -9.72 17.87 -6.08
CA PRO A 1176 -10.27 18.33 -7.34
C PRO A 1176 -10.95 19.70 -7.17
N PHE A 1177 -11.18 20.40 -8.29
CA PHE A 1177 -11.96 21.63 -8.34
C PHE A 1177 -12.52 21.84 -9.74
N ASN A 1178 -13.65 22.54 -9.85
CA ASN A 1178 -14.44 22.64 -11.08
C ASN A 1178 -13.71 23.30 -12.26
N ALA A 1179 -12.71 24.14 -11.98
CA ALA A 1179 -11.95 24.88 -12.99
C ALA A 1179 -10.67 24.16 -13.46
N MET A 1180 -10.36 22.96 -12.97
CA MET A 1180 -9.13 22.24 -13.32
C MET A 1180 -9.14 21.73 -14.76
N SER A 1181 -8.00 21.80 -15.46
CA SER A 1181 -7.87 21.32 -16.84
C SER A 1181 -7.81 19.79 -16.97
N GLY A 1182 -7.49 19.08 -15.88
CA GLY A 1182 -7.41 17.62 -15.77
C GLY A 1182 -7.02 17.20 -14.35
N TYR A 1183 -6.84 15.90 -14.12
CA TYR A 1183 -6.28 15.36 -12.87
C TYR A 1183 -5.26 14.24 -13.17
N PRO A 1184 -3.99 14.35 -12.74
CA PRO A 1184 -3.36 15.49 -12.07
C PRO A 1184 -3.52 16.81 -12.84
N TYR A 1185 -3.82 17.89 -12.12
CA TYR A 1185 -3.87 19.24 -12.71
C TYR A 1185 -2.45 19.77 -12.91
N ARG A 1186 -2.30 20.76 -13.79
CA ARG A 1186 -1.00 21.30 -14.20
C ARG A 1186 -0.33 22.09 -13.09
N ASP A 1187 0.99 22.25 -13.13
CA ASP A 1187 1.79 23.07 -12.20
C ASP A 1187 1.26 24.50 -12.00
N ASP A 1188 0.70 25.08 -13.06
CA ASP A 1188 0.14 26.44 -13.08
C ASP A 1188 -1.28 26.54 -12.51
N GLU A 1189 -1.85 25.39 -12.13
CA GLU A 1189 -3.17 25.21 -11.53
C GLU A 1189 -3.03 24.76 -10.06
N THR A 1190 -3.92 25.24 -9.18
CA THR A 1190 -3.98 24.79 -7.78
C THR A 1190 -5.42 24.87 -7.29
N TYR A 1191 -5.78 23.99 -6.34
CA TYR A 1191 -7.05 24.08 -5.64
C TYR A 1191 -7.24 25.48 -5.00
N PRO A 1192 -8.38 26.16 -5.21
CA PRO A 1192 -8.54 27.57 -4.82
C PRO A 1192 -8.59 27.77 -3.30
N LEU A 1193 -7.51 28.30 -2.72
CA LEU A 1193 -7.38 28.60 -1.29
C LEU A 1193 -7.92 30.00 -0.90
N THR A 1194 -9.15 30.30 -1.31
CA THR A 1194 -9.91 31.49 -0.87
C THR A 1194 -10.12 31.52 0.66
N PRO A 1195 -10.45 32.68 1.27
CA PRO A 1195 -10.80 32.73 2.69
C PRO A 1195 -11.93 31.75 3.07
N GLU A 1196 -12.92 31.61 2.19
CA GLU A 1196 -14.07 30.72 2.33
C GLU A 1196 -13.63 29.25 2.26
N ASN A 1197 -12.78 28.88 1.30
CA ASN A 1197 -12.32 27.49 1.14
C ASN A 1197 -11.34 27.12 2.27
N ARG A 1198 -10.47 28.03 2.71
CA ARG A 1198 -9.63 27.82 3.91
C ARG A 1198 -10.49 27.57 5.15
N ALA A 1199 -11.59 28.31 5.33
CA ALA A 1199 -12.52 28.10 6.44
C ALA A 1199 -13.29 26.77 6.34
N TYR A 1200 -13.67 26.36 5.12
CA TYR A 1200 -14.28 25.06 4.85
C TYR A 1200 -13.32 23.91 5.21
N LEU A 1201 -12.07 23.94 4.74
CA LEU A 1201 -11.07 22.91 5.04
C LEU A 1201 -10.90 22.74 6.56
N LEU A 1202 -10.73 23.85 7.29
CA LEU A 1202 -10.59 23.84 8.76
C LEU A 1202 -11.85 23.40 9.52
N LYS A 1203 -13.06 23.56 8.94
CA LYS A 1203 -14.35 23.21 9.58
C LYS A 1203 -14.82 21.79 9.27
N TYR A 1204 -14.44 21.25 8.11
CA TYR A 1204 -14.95 19.99 7.58
C TYR A 1204 -13.87 18.94 7.35
N GLN A 1205 -12.78 19.28 6.64
CA GLN A 1205 -11.71 18.32 6.31
C GLN A 1205 -10.76 18.16 7.49
N THR A 1206 -11.20 17.35 8.46
CA THR A 1206 -10.56 17.21 9.78
C THR A 1206 -10.46 15.75 10.25
N ARG A 1207 -11.23 14.81 9.67
CA ARG A 1207 -11.12 13.38 9.98
C ARG A 1207 -9.96 12.79 9.19
N VAL A 1208 -9.22 11.85 9.79
CA VAL A 1208 -8.24 11.00 9.10
C VAL A 1208 -8.67 9.55 9.26
N GLN A 1209 -8.33 8.68 8.31
CA GLN A 1209 -8.44 7.23 8.48
C GLN A 1209 -7.17 6.73 9.20
N ASP A 1210 -7.31 5.73 10.06
CA ASP A 1210 -6.25 5.32 11.00
C ASP A 1210 -5.47 4.10 10.49
N TRP A 1211 -4.25 4.33 9.99
CA TRP A 1211 -3.31 3.30 9.55
C TRP A 1211 -2.99 2.26 10.61
N ASN A 1212 -2.90 2.68 11.87
CA ASN A 1212 -2.60 1.75 12.95
C ASN A 1212 -3.81 0.85 13.23
N GLN A 1213 -5.05 1.36 13.10
CA GLN A 1213 -6.25 0.52 13.21
C GLN A 1213 -6.24 -0.61 12.18
N PHE A 1214 -5.87 -0.34 10.92
CA PHE A 1214 -5.76 -1.35 9.85
C PHE A 1214 -4.75 -2.46 10.19
N TRP A 1215 -3.61 -2.13 10.80
CA TRP A 1215 -2.60 -3.11 11.18
C TRP A 1215 -2.94 -3.86 12.48
N ARG A 1216 -3.79 -3.29 13.36
CA ARG A 1216 -4.16 -3.88 14.66
C ARG A 1216 -5.25 -4.96 14.59
N ILE A 1217 -5.89 -5.14 13.43
CA ILE A 1217 -7.00 -6.11 13.21
C ILE A 1217 -6.59 -7.58 13.50
N VAL A 1218 -5.35 -7.97 13.23
CA VAL A 1218 -4.85 -9.35 13.42
C VAL A 1218 -4.12 -9.57 14.75
N PRO A 1219 -3.24 -8.66 15.23
CA PRO A 1219 -2.69 -8.70 16.59
C PRO A 1219 -3.78 -8.69 17.66
N GLY A 1220 -4.87 -7.94 17.42
CA GLY A 1220 -6.19 -8.15 18.00
C GLY A 1220 -6.61 -7.18 19.10
N ASP A 1221 -7.94 -7.17 19.29
CA ASP A 1221 -8.65 -6.33 20.24
C ASP A 1221 -8.34 -6.65 21.72
N SER A 1222 -7.17 -6.17 22.19
CA SER A 1222 -6.69 -6.10 23.58
C SER A 1222 -6.31 -7.39 24.32
N PRO A 1223 -5.41 -7.28 25.32
CA PRO A 1223 -4.18 -6.48 25.35
C PRO A 1223 -2.95 -7.40 25.44
N ARG A 1224 -1.83 -6.99 24.85
CA ARG A 1224 -0.52 -7.44 25.34
C ARG A 1224 0.06 -6.39 26.26
#